data_AF-A0A3S5AW69-F1
#
_entry.id   AF-A0A3S5AW69-F1
#
_cell.length_a   1.000
_cell.length_b   1.000
_cell.length_c   1.000
_cell.angle_alpha   90.00
_cell.angle_beta   90.00
_cell.angle_gamma   90.00
#
_symmetry.space_group_name_H-M   'P 1'
#
loop_
_entity.id
_entity.type
_entity.pdbx_description
1 polymer ?
#
loop_
_entity_poly.entity_id
_entity_poly.type
_entity_poly.pdbx_seq_one_letter_code
_entity_poly.pdbx_strand_id
1 'polypeptide(L)'
;MINVPTCPQTLSVAALSGVMLTDKLSPINITGCETLITILTLALAWIVGFSSRLFSVIRFESIIHEFDPWFNYRSTKHMVENGFYDFINWFDYRAWYPLGRIVGGTVYPGLMVTSGLIHAALNALNIPIHIREVCVFLAPIFSGLTAIATYLLTKEVWNEGAGLFAACFISIAPGYISRSVAGSYDNEGIAIFALMLTYYLWIKSVKTGSVMWTVFCALSYFYMVSAWGGYVFIINLIPLHVLVLLIMQRYSARIYIAYTTFYILALLLSMQVPFVGFQPVRTSEHMASACIFFLLQAFAAFKYLQSRFTSSVFKHFLSVSIIGFAGLVFLVVVGLNYAGVIAPWSGRFYSLWDTGYAKIHIPIISSVSEHQPTTWTSFFFDLHILVAVFPAGVWICFTRLTDERVFIILYAIFASYFAGVMVRLMLTLTPIVCVFAAIAFSRIFEIFLNEEAQTTAANSASLSKSPSKIDDKEKNLYDKLSKAQRKNGETTQGTTSNDSPSNLQQLGSDEYLGVFVIIFVLLLFVMHCTWVTSNAYSSPSIVLASYSRDGSRVIWDDFREAYFWLSQNTHPDARIMSWWDYGYQIAGMANRTTIVDNNTWNNSHIALVGMAMSSNESFAFKLMHDLDVDYVLVIFGGLLGYSGDDINKFLWMVRIAEGEHPDIIQEAKYLTHQGEYRIDGAASETMLNSLMYKMSYYRFADVTELLHSPAGFDRTRNAEIGRKQFSLTHLEEAFTTEHWLVRIYKVRLGLA
;
A
#
# COMPACT_ATOMS: atom_id res chain seq x y z
N MET A 1 62.23 6.79 56.26
CA MET A 1 63.06 7.66 55.40
C MET A 1 63.23 6.96 54.05
N ILE A 2 62.98 7.65 52.92
CA ILE A 2 63.68 7.50 51.61
C ILE A 2 63.56 6.10 50.94
N ASN A 3 63.08 5.88 49.70
CA ASN A 3 62.71 6.78 48.58
C ASN A 3 61.65 6.14 47.65
N VAL A 4 61.01 6.95 46.79
CA VAL A 4 60.09 6.55 45.69
C VAL A 4 60.85 6.59 44.36
N PRO A 5 60.74 5.53 43.50
CA PRO A 5 60.08 5.62 42.17
C PRO A 5 59.40 4.29 41.72
N THR A 6 58.53 4.15 40.70
CA THR A 6 57.61 5.04 39.93
C THR A 6 56.59 4.16 39.16
N CYS A 7 55.42 4.71 38.77
CA CYS A 7 54.55 4.22 37.67
C CYS A 7 54.92 4.96 36.34
N PRO A 8 54.45 4.60 35.11
CA PRO A 8 53.13 4.01 34.81
C PRO A 8 53.02 2.93 33.68
N GLN A 9 51.91 2.18 33.78
CA GLN A 9 50.99 1.71 32.71
C GLN A 9 51.44 1.64 31.23
N THR A 10 51.22 0.46 30.62
CA THR A 10 50.38 0.33 29.41
C THR A 10 49.52 -0.93 29.51
N LEU A 11 48.22 -0.82 29.21
CA LEU A 11 47.32 -1.99 29.07
C LEU A 11 47.53 -2.64 27.70
N SER A 12 47.52 -3.97 27.64
CA SER A 12 47.11 -4.69 26.44
C SER A 12 46.06 -5.76 26.79
N VAL A 13 45.01 -5.83 25.98
CA VAL A 13 43.85 -6.72 26.17
C VAL A 13 44.12 -8.02 25.42
N ALA A 14 44.62 -9.04 26.11
CA ALA A 14 44.94 -10.33 25.51
C ALA A 14 44.94 -11.51 26.52
N ALA A 15 43.89 -11.62 27.35
CA ALA A 15 43.78 -12.72 28.33
C ALA A 15 42.31 -13.05 28.70
N LEU A 16 41.50 -13.48 27.72
CA LEU A 16 40.15 -14.01 27.96
C LEU A 16 39.70 -14.97 26.84
N SER A 17 40.50 -16.03 26.63
CA SER A 17 40.15 -17.14 25.74
C SER A 17 40.38 -18.49 26.44
N GLY A 18 39.32 -19.30 26.51
CA GLY A 18 39.41 -20.75 26.64
C GLY A 18 39.66 -21.36 28.03
N VAL A 19 38.65 -21.36 28.92
CA VAL A 19 38.49 -22.42 29.94
C VAL A 19 37.01 -22.82 30.08
N MET A 20 36.71 -24.08 29.69
CA MET A 20 35.56 -24.93 30.08
C MET A 20 34.17 -24.28 30.30
N LEU A 21 33.28 -24.38 29.30
CA LEU A 21 31.82 -24.20 29.53
C LEU A 21 30.89 -24.90 28.51
N THR A 22 31.33 -25.99 27.86
CA THR A 22 30.65 -26.55 26.66
C THR A 22 30.21 -28.01 26.75
N ASP A 23 29.96 -28.57 27.95
CA ASP A 23 29.60 -30.02 28.09
C ASP A 23 28.27 -30.33 28.81
N LYS A 24 27.50 -29.33 29.27
CA LYS A 24 26.19 -29.57 29.94
C LYS A 24 25.07 -28.56 29.61
N LEU A 25 25.00 -28.07 28.37
CA LEU A 25 23.80 -27.40 27.88
C LEU A 25 22.83 -28.44 27.32
N SER A 26 21.82 -28.81 28.12
CA SER A 26 20.77 -29.74 27.71
C SER A 26 20.00 -29.22 26.48
N PRO A 27 19.45 -30.11 25.62
CA PRO A 27 18.72 -29.70 24.41
C PRO A 27 17.48 -28.82 24.67
N ILE A 28 17.02 -28.76 25.92
CA ILE A 28 15.93 -27.90 26.39
C ILE A 28 16.34 -26.41 26.38
N ASN A 29 17.62 -26.09 26.61
CA ASN A 29 18.09 -24.70 26.59
C ASN A 29 18.29 -24.14 25.17
N ILE A 30 18.63 -24.99 24.19
CA ILE A 30 18.89 -24.53 22.81
C ILE A 30 17.60 -24.00 22.18
N THR A 31 16.52 -24.79 22.26
CA THR A 31 15.17 -24.39 21.81
C THR A 31 14.62 -23.19 22.60
N GLY A 32 14.95 -23.07 23.89
CA GLY A 32 14.68 -21.87 24.69
C GLY A 32 15.39 -20.63 24.18
N CYS A 33 16.66 -20.73 23.78
CA CYS A 33 17.42 -19.62 23.19
C CYS A 33 16.91 -19.23 21.79
N GLU A 34 16.61 -20.20 20.93
CA GLU A 34 16.06 -19.96 19.58
C GLU A 34 14.71 -19.22 19.62
N THR A 35 13.82 -19.65 20.52
CA THR A 35 12.52 -19.00 20.73
C THR A 35 12.68 -17.61 21.35
N LEU A 36 13.62 -17.42 22.29
CA LEU A 36 13.95 -16.11 22.85
C LEU A 36 14.48 -15.14 21.79
N ILE A 37 15.40 -15.58 20.94
CA ILE A 37 15.94 -14.77 19.82
C ILE A 37 14.80 -14.39 18.86
N THR A 38 13.94 -15.35 18.50
CA THR A 38 12.78 -15.11 17.63
C THR A 38 11.84 -14.03 18.20
N ILE A 39 11.48 -14.14 19.48
CA ILE A 39 10.62 -13.16 20.16
C ILE A 39 11.30 -11.79 20.25
N LEU A 40 12.59 -11.75 20.59
CA LEU A 40 13.36 -10.50 20.69
C LEU A 40 13.47 -9.80 19.33
N THR A 41 13.76 -10.53 18.26
CA THR A 41 13.82 -9.98 16.89
C THR A 41 12.47 -9.43 16.45
N LEU A 42 11.36 -10.12 16.73
CA LEU A 42 10.02 -9.62 16.41
C LEU A 42 9.64 -8.37 17.24
N ALA A 43 10.01 -8.33 18.52
CA ALA A 43 9.81 -7.16 19.37
C ALA A 43 10.62 -5.95 18.87
N LEU A 44 11.88 -6.16 18.49
CA LEU A 44 12.72 -5.11 17.88
C LEU A 44 12.16 -4.66 16.52
N ALA A 45 11.70 -5.58 15.66
CA ALA A 45 11.08 -5.24 14.39
C ALA A 45 9.80 -4.40 14.58
N TRP A 46 8.99 -4.67 15.61
CA TRP A 46 7.86 -3.82 16.00
C TRP A 46 8.34 -2.44 16.44
N ILE A 47 9.28 -2.36 17.39
CA ILE A 47 9.79 -1.07 17.91
C ILE A 47 10.38 -0.20 16.78
N VAL A 48 11.14 -0.79 15.86
CA VAL A 48 11.71 -0.10 14.69
C VAL A 48 10.62 0.32 13.69
N GLY A 49 9.65 -0.56 13.41
CA GLY A 49 8.52 -0.22 12.53
C GLY A 49 7.64 0.90 13.08
N PHE A 50 7.44 0.92 14.40
CA PHE A 50 6.72 1.99 15.10
C PHE A 50 7.51 3.31 15.07
N SER A 51 8.79 3.29 15.49
CA SER A 51 9.60 4.51 15.60
C SER A 51 9.88 5.17 14.25
N SER A 52 10.10 4.37 13.19
CA SER A 52 10.28 4.87 11.81
C SER A 52 9.07 5.67 11.29
N ARG A 53 7.86 5.42 11.83
CA ARG A 53 6.64 6.13 11.41
C ARG A 53 6.37 7.44 12.16
N LEU A 54 7.19 7.80 13.15
CA LEU A 54 6.97 8.97 14.02
C LEU A 54 7.60 10.27 13.50
N PHE A 55 8.35 10.27 12.40
CA PHE A 55 9.08 11.47 11.93
C PHE A 55 8.16 12.68 11.66
N SER A 56 6.92 12.47 11.22
CA SER A 56 5.92 13.55 11.05
C SER A 56 5.58 14.19 12.39
N VAL A 57 5.13 13.39 13.36
CA VAL A 57 4.71 13.80 14.70
C VAL A 57 5.86 14.43 15.49
N ILE A 58 7.10 13.94 15.34
CA ILE A 58 8.29 14.48 16.02
C ILE A 58 8.69 15.86 15.46
N ARG A 59 8.48 16.10 14.16
CA ARG A 59 8.87 17.36 13.49
C ARG A 59 7.80 18.43 13.48
N PHE A 60 6.54 18.04 13.62
CA PHE A 60 5.39 18.93 13.56
C PHE A 60 4.56 18.71 14.83
N GLU A 61 3.28 18.37 14.70
CA GLU A 61 2.34 18.15 15.78
C GLU A 61 1.61 16.81 15.58
N SER A 62 1.01 16.25 16.62
CA SER A 62 0.12 15.07 16.51
C SER A 62 -1.25 15.44 15.91
N ILE A 63 -1.23 15.81 14.63
CA ILE A 63 -2.41 16.09 13.82
C ILE A 63 -2.58 15.02 12.73
N ILE A 64 -3.81 14.86 12.26
CA ILE A 64 -4.13 14.02 11.12
C ILE A 64 -3.60 14.69 9.84
N HIS A 65 -3.09 13.90 8.90
CA HIS A 65 -2.50 14.38 7.64
C HIS A 65 -3.39 14.00 6.44
N GLU A 66 -3.01 14.47 5.23
CA GLU A 66 -3.75 14.26 3.97
C GLU A 66 -5.19 14.83 3.99
N PHE A 67 -5.98 14.46 2.97
CA PHE A 67 -7.38 14.90 2.80
C PHE A 67 -8.36 13.83 3.28
N ASP A 68 -8.21 12.59 2.80
CA ASP A 68 -9.08 11.43 3.10
C ASP A 68 -9.26 11.15 4.62
N PRO A 69 -8.20 11.17 5.46
CA PRO A 69 -8.31 10.81 6.88
C PRO A 69 -9.21 11.71 7.72
N TRP A 70 -9.53 12.93 7.29
CA TRP A 70 -10.42 13.85 8.03
C TRP A 70 -11.85 13.34 8.14
N PHE A 71 -12.36 12.69 7.08
CA PHE A 71 -13.67 12.05 7.11
C PHE A 71 -13.69 10.84 8.05
N ASN A 72 -12.63 10.03 8.01
CA ASN A 72 -12.49 8.88 8.89
C ASN A 72 -12.48 9.33 10.35
N TYR A 73 -11.71 10.37 10.68
CA TYR A 73 -11.66 10.93 12.04
C TYR A 73 -13.00 11.54 12.49
N ARG A 74 -13.67 12.35 11.64
CA ARG A 74 -14.99 12.91 11.95
C ARG A 74 -16.03 11.80 12.21
N SER A 75 -15.98 10.73 11.42
CA SER A 75 -16.83 9.54 11.57
C SER A 75 -16.54 8.79 12.87
N THR A 76 -15.27 8.55 13.20
CA THR A 76 -14.85 7.90 14.46
C THR A 76 -15.24 8.74 15.67
N LYS A 77 -15.08 10.06 15.61
CA LYS A 77 -15.52 10.99 16.67
C LYS A 77 -17.04 10.87 16.90
N HIS A 78 -17.84 10.96 15.84
CA HIS A 78 -19.30 10.79 15.92
C HIS A 78 -19.70 9.44 16.52
N MET A 79 -19.03 8.34 16.13
CA MET A 79 -19.28 7.00 16.66
C MET A 79 -18.93 6.86 18.16
N VAL A 80 -17.90 7.57 18.64
CA VAL A 80 -17.52 7.57 20.06
C VAL A 80 -18.45 8.44 20.89
N GLU A 81 -18.92 9.58 20.37
CA GLU A 81 -19.79 10.51 21.09
C GLU A 81 -21.26 10.04 21.14
N ASN A 82 -21.80 9.52 20.03
CA ASN A 82 -23.22 9.12 19.91
C ASN A 82 -23.43 7.59 19.95
N GLY A 83 -22.36 6.79 19.85
CA GLY A 83 -22.43 5.33 19.89
C GLY A 83 -22.65 4.67 18.53
N PHE A 84 -22.66 3.33 18.55
CA PHE A 84 -22.58 2.50 17.34
C PHE A 84 -23.88 2.45 16.51
N TYR A 85 -25.05 2.39 17.16
CA TYR A 85 -26.34 2.32 16.46
C TYR A 85 -26.66 3.64 15.73
N ASP A 86 -26.38 4.78 16.37
CA ASP A 86 -26.55 6.10 15.78
C ASP A 86 -25.54 6.36 14.66
N PHE A 87 -24.34 5.78 14.75
CA PHE A 87 -23.35 5.80 13.66
C PHE A 87 -23.80 5.01 12.42
N ILE A 88 -24.36 3.80 12.57
CA ILE A 88 -24.87 3.02 11.44
C ILE A 88 -26.03 3.73 10.74
N ASN A 89 -26.90 4.39 11.51
CA ASN A 89 -28.03 5.14 10.99
C ASN A 89 -27.72 6.62 10.67
N TRP A 90 -26.44 7.02 10.68
CA TRP A 90 -26.05 8.42 10.55
C TRP A 90 -26.31 8.97 9.15
N PHE A 91 -27.18 9.98 9.06
CA PHE A 91 -27.33 10.85 7.90
C PHE A 91 -26.61 12.18 8.16
N ASP A 92 -25.58 12.47 7.39
CA ASP A 92 -24.83 13.72 7.45
C ASP A 92 -25.43 14.74 6.48
N TYR A 93 -26.14 15.73 7.03
CA TYR A 93 -26.69 16.86 6.29
C TYR A 93 -25.65 17.97 6.00
N ARG A 94 -24.43 17.88 6.56
CA ARG A 94 -23.37 18.89 6.41
C ARG A 94 -22.44 18.64 5.22
N ALA A 95 -22.57 17.50 4.54
CA ALA A 95 -21.82 17.18 3.33
C ALA A 95 -22.80 16.95 2.18
N TRP A 96 -22.39 17.25 0.94
CA TRP A 96 -23.24 17.12 -0.26
C TRP A 96 -24.53 17.94 -0.20
N TYR A 97 -24.51 19.19 0.27
CA TYR A 97 -25.70 20.04 0.17
C TYR A 97 -26.08 20.26 -1.31
N PRO A 98 -27.36 20.12 -1.71
CA PRO A 98 -28.56 19.94 -0.88
C PRO A 98 -29.02 18.47 -0.65
N LEU A 99 -28.25 17.48 -1.12
CA LEU A 99 -28.58 16.04 -1.10
C LEU A 99 -28.40 15.39 0.28
N GLY A 100 -27.33 15.73 1.00
CA GLY A 100 -26.86 15.01 2.19
C GLY A 100 -26.20 13.65 1.88
N ARG A 101 -25.55 13.03 2.87
CA ARG A 101 -24.88 11.73 2.75
C ARG A 101 -25.32 10.75 3.86
N ILE A 102 -25.82 9.58 3.48
CA ILE A 102 -26.06 8.46 4.42
C ILE A 102 -24.70 7.82 4.73
N VAL A 103 -24.06 8.16 5.85
CA VAL A 103 -22.68 7.75 6.12
C VAL A 103 -22.58 6.27 6.44
N GLY A 104 -23.37 5.74 7.37
CA GLY A 104 -23.27 4.33 7.78
C GLY A 104 -23.58 3.31 6.68
N GLY A 105 -24.28 3.72 5.62
CA GLY A 105 -24.50 2.94 4.40
C GLY A 105 -23.48 3.18 3.28
N THR A 106 -22.64 4.23 3.36
CA THR A 106 -21.67 4.64 2.32
C THR A 106 -20.21 4.62 2.79
N VAL A 107 -19.90 3.84 3.83
CA VAL A 107 -18.55 3.72 4.41
C VAL A 107 -18.23 2.28 4.83
N TYR A 108 -16.94 1.94 4.84
CA TYR A 108 -16.39 0.73 5.46
C TYR A 108 -16.18 1.00 6.97
N PRO A 109 -16.96 0.39 7.88
CA PRO A 109 -16.96 0.78 9.30
C PRO A 109 -15.75 0.27 10.10
N GLY A 110 -14.94 -0.64 9.55
CA GLY A 110 -13.91 -1.38 10.27
C GLY A 110 -12.83 -0.50 10.91
N LEU A 111 -12.39 0.56 10.22
CA LEU A 111 -11.41 1.52 10.74
C LEU A 111 -11.94 2.26 11.97
N MET A 112 -13.17 2.78 11.88
CA MET A 112 -13.83 3.51 12.96
C MET A 112 -14.08 2.60 14.16
N VAL A 113 -14.67 1.42 13.93
CA VAL A 113 -14.99 0.43 14.98
C VAL A 113 -13.74 -0.02 15.72
N THR A 114 -12.66 -0.39 15.02
CA THR A 114 -11.39 -0.77 15.66
C THR A 114 -10.83 0.36 16.53
N SER A 115 -10.92 1.61 16.08
CA SER A 115 -10.41 2.77 16.82
C SER A 115 -11.27 3.09 18.04
N GLY A 116 -12.59 3.01 17.91
CA GLY A 116 -13.52 3.18 19.03
C GLY A 116 -13.41 2.08 20.07
N LEU A 117 -13.18 0.82 19.66
CA LEU A 117 -12.91 -0.29 20.57
C LEU A 117 -11.60 -0.09 21.35
N ILE A 118 -10.53 0.37 20.69
CA ILE A 118 -9.26 0.70 21.37
C ILE A 118 -9.47 1.85 22.37
N HIS A 119 -10.17 2.90 21.98
CA HIS A 119 -10.48 4.03 22.88
C HIS A 119 -11.36 3.60 24.08
N ALA A 120 -12.40 2.80 23.85
CA ALA A 120 -13.24 2.26 24.90
C ALA A 120 -12.46 1.34 25.86
N ALA A 121 -11.55 0.50 25.35
CA ALA A 121 -10.68 -0.34 26.17
C ALA A 121 -9.70 0.48 27.02
N LEU A 122 -9.10 1.54 26.46
CA LEU A 122 -8.21 2.46 27.20
C LEU A 122 -8.97 3.24 28.29
N ASN A 123 -10.18 3.72 28.00
CA ASN A 123 -11.05 4.37 28.98
C ASN A 123 -11.47 3.39 30.10
N ALA A 124 -11.78 2.13 29.77
CA ALA A 124 -12.10 1.09 30.75
C ALA A 124 -10.90 0.73 31.66
N LEU A 125 -9.67 0.96 31.18
CA LEU A 125 -8.44 0.86 31.98
C LEU A 125 -8.09 2.15 32.74
N ASN A 126 -8.98 3.16 32.72
CA ASN A 126 -8.78 4.50 33.30
C ASN A 126 -7.56 5.26 32.74
N ILE A 127 -7.25 5.08 31.45
CA ILE A 127 -6.21 5.83 30.73
C ILE A 127 -6.90 6.80 29.74
N PRO A 128 -7.26 8.03 30.16
CA PRO A 128 -8.06 8.95 29.36
C PRO A 128 -7.23 9.58 28.24
N ILE A 129 -7.19 8.91 27.08
CA ILE A 129 -6.53 9.39 25.85
C ILE A 129 -7.58 9.94 24.89
N HIS A 130 -7.41 11.19 24.46
CA HIS A 130 -8.31 11.81 23.48
C HIS A 130 -8.33 11.04 22.14
N ILE A 131 -9.52 10.90 21.54
CA ILE A 131 -9.74 10.04 20.36
C ILE A 131 -8.79 10.36 19.18
N ARG A 132 -8.41 11.63 19.00
CA ARG A 132 -7.43 12.07 17.97
C ARG A 132 -6.10 11.34 18.09
N GLU A 133 -5.56 11.18 19.30
CA GLU A 133 -4.26 10.52 19.49
C GLU A 133 -4.36 9.03 19.18
N VAL A 134 -5.49 8.38 19.51
CA VAL A 134 -5.76 6.99 19.11
C VAL A 134 -5.77 6.86 17.58
N CYS A 135 -6.42 7.78 16.86
CA CYS A 135 -6.42 7.81 15.40
C CYS A 135 -5.00 8.04 14.81
N VAL A 136 -4.24 8.99 15.36
CA VAL A 136 -2.88 9.33 14.90
C VAL A 136 -1.90 8.16 15.04
N PHE A 137 -1.95 7.42 16.16
CA PHE A 137 -1.02 6.32 16.46
C PHE A 137 -1.51 4.93 16.02
N LEU A 138 -2.72 4.81 15.46
CA LEU A 138 -3.29 3.53 15.01
C LEU A 138 -2.40 2.83 13.96
N ALA A 139 -2.05 3.51 12.87
CA ALA A 139 -1.31 2.91 11.76
C ALA A 139 0.09 2.40 12.17
N PRO A 140 0.90 3.12 12.98
CA PRO A 140 2.12 2.59 13.58
C PRO A 140 1.92 1.31 14.42
N ILE A 141 0.84 1.20 15.21
CA ILE A 141 0.53 0.00 16.00
C ILE A 141 0.22 -1.18 15.07
N PHE A 142 -0.65 -0.96 14.08
CA PHE A 142 -1.01 -1.99 13.10
C PHE A 142 0.17 -2.40 12.21
N SER A 143 1.14 -1.54 11.94
CA SER A 143 2.37 -1.92 11.25
C SER A 143 3.19 -2.98 11.99
N GLY A 144 3.21 -2.96 13.33
CA GLY A 144 3.87 -4.00 14.13
C GLY A 144 3.15 -5.34 14.01
N LEU A 145 1.81 -5.30 14.04
CA LEU A 145 0.96 -6.48 13.81
C LEU A 145 1.12 -7.03 12.38
N THR A 146 1.28 -6.16 11.37
CA THR A 146 1.60 -6.55 9.99
C THR A 146 2.93 -7.32 9.92
N ALA A 147 3.99 -6.84 10.58
CA ALA A 147 5.27 -7.54 10.61
C ALA A 147 5.16 -8.96 11.21
N ILE A 148 4.37 -9.12 12.28
CA ILE A 148 4.06 -10.44 12.88
C ILE A 148 3.25 -11.31 11.91
N ALA A 149 2.24 -10.76 11.23
CA ALA A 149 1.46 -11.50 10.24
C ALA A 149 2.32 -11.97 9.05
N THR A 150 3.27 -11.14 8.59
CA THR A 150 4.23 -11.49 7.54
C THR A 150 5.26 -12.53 7.99
N TYR A 151 5.72 -12.51 9.25
CA TYR A 151 6.50 -13.61 9.85
C TYR A 151 5.74 -14.93 9.78
N LEU A 152 4.49 -14.94 10.26
CA LEU A 152 3.64 -16.14 10.29
C LEU A 152 3.35 -16.68 8.88
N LEU A 153 3.07 -15.81 7.92
CA LEU A 153 2.88 -16.17 6.51
C LEU A 153 4.13 -16.84 5.93
N THR A 154 5.30 -16.23 6.09
CA THR A 154 6.55 -16.71 5.49
C THR A 154 7.05 -18.00 6.14
N LYS A 155 6.87 -18.13 7.47
CA LYS A 155 7.18 -19.35 8.24
C LYS A 155 6.45 -20.59 7.72
N GLU A 156 5.20 -20.44 7.28
CA GLU A 156 4.42 -21.56 6.72
C GLU A 156 4.91 -22.02 5.33
N VAL A 157 5.75 -21.23 4.65
CA VAL A 157 6.10 -21.39 3.23
C VAL A 157 7.53 -21.88 3.04
N TRP A 158 8.43 -21.43 3.92
CA TRP A 158 9.86 -21.73 3.87
C TRP A 158 10.42 -22.23 5.21
N ASN A 159 10.95 -21.34 6.05
CA ASN A 159 11.57 -21.63 7.34
C ASN A 159 11.36 -20.43 8.30
N GLU A 160 11.83 -20.55 9.54
CA GLU A 160 11.69 -19.46 10.52
C GLU A 160 12.62 -18.27 10.24
N GLY A 161 13.81 -18.52 9.69
CA GLY A 161 14.80 -17.48 9.35
C GLY A 161 14.31 -16.50 8.28
N ALA A 162 13.74 -17.00 7.19
CA ALA A 162 13.09 -16.17 6.17
C ALA A 162 11.87 -15.44 6.76
N GLY A 163 11.16 -16.05 7.72
CA GLY A 163 10.13 -15.36 8.49
C GLY A 163 10.64 -14.12 9.22
N LEU A 164 11.77 -14.22 9.91
CA LEU A 164 12.40 -13.09 10.61
C LEU A 164 12.88 -12.02 9.63
N PHE A 165 13.53 -12.39 8.53
CA PHE A 165 13.91 -11.44 7.48
C PHE A 165 12.70 -10.72 6.89
N ALA A 166 11.60 -11.42 6.60
CA ALA A 166 10.39 -10.81 6.02
C ALA A 166 9.73 -9.80 6.97
N ALA A 167 9.69 -10.10 8.27
CA ALA A 167 9.21 -9.18 9.30
C ALA A 167 10.09 -7.92 9.43
N CYS A 168 11.42 -8.09 9.41
CA CYS A 168 12.36 -6.96 9.43
C CYS A 168 12.26 -6.10 8.16
N PHE A 169 12.07 -6.69 6.98
CA PHE A 169 11.93 -5.91 5.75
C PHE A 169 10.62 -5.12 5.71
N ILE A 170 9.48 -5.73 6.01
CA ILE A 170 8.19 -5.03 5.93
C ILE A 170 8.02 -3.95 7.01
N SER A 171 8.71 -4.06 8.15
CA SER A 171 8.65 -3.04 9.20
C SER A 171 9.23 -1.70 8.74
N ILE A 172 10.26 -1.70 7.90
CA ILE A 172 10.93 -0.49 7.38
C ILE A 172 10.69 -0.19 5.90
N ALA A 173 9.97 -1.04 5.15
CA ALA A 173 9.76 -0.88 3.71
C ALA A 173 9.04 0.45 3.36
N PRO A 174 9.67 1.39 2.62
CA PRO A 174 9.10 2.70 2.32
C PRO A 174 7.75 2.65 1.59
N GLY A 175 7.59 1.71 0.66
CA GLY A 175 6.31 1.48 -0.04
C GLY A 175 5.13 1.23 0.92
N TYR A 176 5.35 0.56 2.06
CA TYR A 176 4.31 0.39 3.10
C TYR A 176 4.24 1.58 4.06
N ILE A 177 5.38 2.21 4.39
CA ILE A 177 5.41 3.40 5.25
C ILE A 177 4.61 4.55 4.62
N SER A 178 4.66 4.72 3.30
CA SER A 178 4.01 5.81 2.55
C SER A 178 2.55 6.08 2.93
N ARG A 179 1.77 5.04 3.27
CA ARG A 179 0.36 5.11 3.72
C ARG A 179 0.15 4.52 5.13
N SER A 180 1.19 4.50 5.95
CA SER A 180 1.12 4.09 7.36
C SER A 180 1.93 4.97 8.32
N VAL A 181 2.35 6.17 7.88
CA VAL A 181 2.96 7.19 8.74
C VAL A 181 2.01 7.60 9.87
N ALA A 182 2.53 7.92 11.05
CA ALA A 182 1.72 8.47 12.14
C ALA A 182 1.02 9.77 11.68
N GLY A 183 -0.29 9.85 11.94
CA GLY A 183 -1.17 10.91 11.43
C GLY A 183 -1.92 10.58 10.13
N SER A 184 -1.47 9.60 9.34
CA SER A 184 -2.23 9.11 8.18
C SER A 184 -3.27 8.07 8.64
N TYR A 185 -4.45 8.55 9.03
CA TYR A 185 -5.57 7.74 9.51
C TYR A 185 -6.47 7.26 8.36
N ASP A 186 -5.90 6.45 7.47
CA ASP A 186 -6.60 5.82 6.35
C ASP A 186 -6.73 4.29 6.51
N ASN A 187 -7.67 3.72 5.75
CA ASN A 187 -8.11 2.33 5.82
C ASN A 187 -6.97 1.34 5.50
N GLU A 188 -6.09 1.73 4.58
CA GLU A 188 -4.88 1.07 4.11
C GLU A 188 -4.00 0.54 5.27
N GLY A 189 -3.87 1.30 6.36
CA GLY A 189 -3.04 0.93 7.51
C GLY A 189 -3.50 -0.36 8.21
N ILE A 190 -4.81 -0.56 8.33
CA ILE A 190 -5.41 -1.82 8.83
C ILE A 190 -5.50 -2.86 7.71
N ALA A 191 -5.81 -2.44 6.47
CA ALA A 191 -6.07 -3.33 5.35
C ALA A 191 -4.92 -4.30 5.06
N ILE A 192 -3.66 -3.82 5.10
CA ILE A 192 -2.49 -4.66 4.84
C ILE A 192 -2.26 -5.71 5.94
N PHE A 193 -2.54 -5.37 7.21
CA PHE A 193 -2.55 -6.35 8.30
C PHE A 193 -3.61 -7.43 8.06
N ALA A 194 -4.86 -7.02 7.77
CA ALA A 194 -5.97 -7.94 7.54
C ALA A 194 -5.74 -8.84 6.30
N LEU A 195 -5.11 -8.31 5.25
CA LEU A 195 -4.74 -9.04 4.03
C LEU A 195 -3.66 -10.10 4.32
N MET A 196 -2.58 -9.73 5.02
CA MET A 196 -1.53 -10.68 5.45
C MET A 196 -2.09 -11.78 6.36
N LEU A 197 -2.92 -11.41 7.34
CA LEU A 197 -3.55 -12.36 8.26
C LEU A 197 -4.49 -13.34 7.53
N THR A 198 -5.28 -12.84 6.57
CA THR A 198 -6.19 -13.68 5.77
C THR A 198 -5.42 -14.66 4.89
N TYR A 199 -4.31 -14.23 4.27
CA TYR A 199 -3.45 -15.11 3.47
C TYR A 199 -2.71 -16.16 4.32
N TYR A 200 -2.26 -15.80 5.52
CA TYR A 200 -1.70 -16.75 6.47
C TYR A 200 -2.72 -17.85 6.84
N LEU A 201 -3.93 -17.45 7.23
CA LEU A 201 -5.00 -18.37 7.61
C LEU A 201 -5.48 -19.23 6.42
N TRP A 202 -5.49 -18.68 5.20
CA TRP A 202 -5.78 -19.43 3.97
C TRP A 202 -4.74 -20.53 3.73
N ILE A 203 -3.45 -20.19 3.70
CA ILE A 203 -2.36 -21.17 3.50
C ILE A 203 -2.40 -22.26 4.57
N LYS A 204 -2.60 -21.88 5.84
CA LYS A 204 -2.71 -22.82 6.95
C LYS A 204 -3.92 -23.74 6.82
N SER A 205 -5.07 -23.21 6.40
CA SER A 205 -6.27 -23.98 6.09
C SER A 205 -6.02 -24.99 4.96
N VAL A 206 -5.33 -24.61 3.88
CA VAL A 206 -4.98 -25.52 2.77
C VAL A 206 -4.00 -26.62 3.21
N LYS A 207 -2.98 -26.29 4.01
CA LYS A 207 -2.00 -27.27 4.53
C LYS A 207 -2.64 -28.28 5.46
N THR A 208 -3.39 -27.83 6.48
CA THR A 208 -4.01 -28.70 7.48
C THR A 208 -5.28 -29.38 6.99
N GLY A 209 -6.08 -28.72 6.14
CA GLY A 209 -7.41 -29.19 5.71
C GLY A 209 -8.48 -29.16 6.81
N SER A 210 -8.29 -28.37 7.87
CA SER A 210 -9.21 -28.27 9.00
C SER A 210 -10.18 -27.10 8.86
N VAL A 211 -11.47 -27.39 9.05
CA VAL A 211 -12.58 -26.42 9.07
C VAL A 211 -12.32 -25.26 10.04
N MET A 212 -11.67 -25.50 11.18
CA MET A 212 -11.38 -24.46 12.18
C MET A 212 -10.53 -23.32 11.62
N TRP A 213 -9.46 -23.64 10.90
CA TRP A 213 -8.61 -22.62 10.26
C TRP A 213 -9.36 -21.89 9.13
N THR A 214 -10.28 -22.59 8.45
CA THR A 214 -11.15 -21.98 7.44
C THR A 214 -12.15 -20.99 8.03
N VAL A 215 -12.75 -21.30 9.18
CA VAL A 215 -13.66 -20.37 9.89
C VAL A 215 -12.89 -19.12 10.32
N PHE A 216 -11.69 -19.26 10.88
CA PHE A 216 -10.84 -18.10 11.19
C PHE A 216 -10.44 -17.31 9.93
N CYS A 217 -10.14 -17.98 8.81
CA CYS A 217 -9.88 -17.32 7.53
C CYS A 217 -11.10 -16.51 7.04
N ALA A 218 -12.32 -17.06 7.16
CA ALA A 218 -13.55 -16.36 6.81
C ALA A 218 -13.86 -15.17 7.73
N LEU A 219 -13.57 -15.27 9.03
CA LEU A 219 -13.68 -14.14 9.98
C LEU A 219 -12.65 -13.05 9.71
N SER A 220 -11.40 -13.42 9.38
CA SER A 220 -10.36 -12.49 8.95
C SER A 220 -10.73 -11.79 7.63
N TYR A 221 -11.32 -12.53 6.68
CA TYR A 221 -11.85 -11.96 5.45
C TYR A 221 -13.04 -11.02 5.73
N PHE A 222 -13.95 -11.35 6.64
CA PHE A 222 -15.02 -10.43 7.05
C PHE A 222 -14.47 -9.12 7.63
N TYR A 223 -13.45 -9.20 8.50
CA TYR A 223 -12.76 -8.01 9.00
C TYR A 223 -12.15 -7.19 7.86
N MET A 224 -11.49 -7.83 6.89
CA MET A 224 -10.97 -7.17 5.68
C MET A 224 -12.08 -6.48 4.86
N VAL A 225 -13.20 -7.16 4.59
CA VAL A 225 -14.37 -6.60 3.88
C VAL A 225 -14.93 -5.39 4.63
N SER A 226 -14.95 -5.42 5.97
CA SER A 226 -15.40 -4.30 6.79
C SER A 226 -14.45 -3.11 6.80
N ALA A 227 -13.16 -3.32 6.48
CA ALA A 227 -12.10 -2.32 6.58
C ALA A 227 -11.72 -1.65 5.25
N TRP A 228 -11.64 -2.40 4.13
CA TRP A 228 -11.16 -1.85 2.86
C TRP A 228 -11.72 -2.55 1.63
N GLY A 229 -12.04 -1.76 0.60
CA GLY A 229 -12.62 -2.24 -0.68
C GLY A 229 -11.73 -3.20 -1.48
N GLY A 230 -10.45 -3.33 -1.16
CA GLY A 230 -9.57 -4.33 -1.77
C GLY A 230 -9.84 -5.78 -1.33
N TYR A 231 -10.90 -6.06 -0.57
CA TYR A 231 -11.39 -7.42 -0.36
C TYR A 231 -11.68 -8.15 -1.70
N VAL A 232 -12.05 -7.40 -2.75
CA VAL A 232 -12.23 -7.87 -4.14
C VAL A 232 -10.96 -8.54 -4.70
N PHE A 233 -9.77 -8.12 -4.25
CA PHE A 233 -8.50 -8.76 -4.63
C PHE A 233 -8.36 -10.15 -4.00
N ILE A 234 -8.67 -10.29 -2.69
CA ILE A 234 -8.60 -11.56 -1.97
C ILE A 234 -9.58 -12.59 -2.57
N ILE A 235 -10.83 -12.18 -2.79
CA ILE A 235 -11.89 -13.08 -3.26
C ILE A 235 -11.72 -13.49 -4.73
N ASN A 236 -10.84 -12.84 -5.49
CA ASN A 236 -10.45 -13.27 -6.84
C ASN A 236 -9.15 -14.09 -6.86
N LEU A 237 -8.19 -13.78 -5.98
CA LEU A 237 -6.92 -14.52 -5.89
C LEU A 237 -7.08 -15.92 -5.29
N ILE A 238 -7.91 -16.08 -4.25
CA ILE A 238 -8.16 -17.38 -3.60
C ILE A 238 -8.78 -18.41 -4.58
N PRO A 239 -9.86 -18.09 -5.33
CA PRO A 239 -10.37 -18.98 -6.38
C PRO A 239 -9.35 -19.26 -7.47
N LEU A 240 -8.62 -18.24 -7.94
CA LEU A 240 -7.62 -18.42 -8.99
C LEU A 240 -6.53 -19.42 -8.58
N HIS A 241 -6.08 -19.39 -7.32
CA HIS A 241 -5.19 -20.40 -6.75
C HIS A 241 -5.80 -21.81 -6.79
N VAL A 242 -7.07 -21.98 -6.41
CA VAL A 242 -7.77 -23.27 -6.49
C VAL A 242 -7.88 -23.74 -7.94
N LEU A 243 -8.20 -22.85 -8.89
CA LEU A 243 -8.28 -23.15 -10.32
C LEU A 243 -6.92 -23.63 -10.86
N VAL A 244 -5.82 -22.95 -10.52
CA VAL A 244 -4.47 -23.36 -10.93
C VAL A 244 -4.09 -24.70 -10.30
N LEU A 245 -4.44 -24.97 -9.05
CA LEU A 245 -4.23 -26.31 -8.44
C LEU A 245 -5.05 -27.41 -9.13
N LEU A 246 -6.26 -27.12 -9.61
CA LEU A 246 -7.05 -28.05 -10.43
C LEU A 246 -6.37 -28.31 -11.79
N ILE A 247 -5.89 -27.26 -12.48
CA ILE A 247 -5.18 -27.37 -13.76
C ILE A 247 -3.87 -28.17 -13.61
N MET A 248 -3.12 -27.95 -12.52
CA MET A 248 -1.93 -28.73 -12.15
C MET A 248 -2.25 -30.17 -11.69
N GLN A 249 -3.52 -30.60 -11.74
CA GLN A 249 -4.02 -31.91 -11.29
C GLN A 249 -3.79 -32.22 -9.80
N ARG A 250 -3.50 -31.20 -8.97
CA ARG A 250 -3.20 -31.32 -7.53
C ARG A 250 -4.44 -31.27 -6.64
N TYR A 251 -5.55 -31.87 -7.09
CA TYR A 251 -6.78 -31.88 -6.29
C TYR A 251 -6.70 -32.82 -5.07
N SER A 252 -6.83 -32.22 -3.89
CA SER A 252 -6.89 -32.89 -2.57
C SER A 252 -8.20 -32.55 -1.86
N ALA A 253 -8.72 -33.47 -1.06
CA ALA A 253 -9.91 -33.23 -0.22
C ALA A 253 -9.71 -32.06 0.77
N ARG A 254 -8.47 -31.76 1.16
CA ARG A 254 -8.13 -30.59 1.99
C ARG A 254 -8.52 -29.27 1.32
N ILE A 255 -8.24 -29.14 0.02
CA ILE A 255 -8.58 -27.95 -0.78
C ILE A 255 -10.11 -27.82 -0.91
N TYR A 256 -10.81 -28.94 -1.11
CA TYR A 256 -12.27 -28.96 -1.15
C TYR A 256 -12.90 -28.45 0.16
N ILE A 257 -12.46 -28.97 1.31
CA ILE A 257 -12.94 -28.54 2.63
C ILE A 257 -12.61 -27.06 2.87
N ALA A 258 -11.36 -26.65 2.61
CA ALA A 258 -10.91 -25.27 2.79
C ALA A 258 -11.71 -24.28 1.92
N TYR A 259 -11.81 -24.51 0.62
CA TYR A 259 -12.46 -23.57 -0.29
C TYR A 259 -13.99 -23.54 -0.13
N THR A 260 -14.64 -24.70 -0.01
CA THR A 260 -16.11 -24.80 0.12
C THR A 260 -16.59 -24.08 1.38
N THR A 261 -15.95 -24.35 2.53
CA THR A 261 -16.34 -23.70 3.79
C THR A 261 -15.94 -22.22 3.81
N PHE A 262 -14.80 -21.85 3.23
CA PHE A 262 -14.41 -20.43 3.09
C PHE A 262 -15.45 -19.66 2.29
N TYR A 263 -15.79 -20.11 1.09
CA TYR A 263 -16.70 -19.40 0.19
C TYR A 263 -18.08 -19.17 0.80
N ILE A 264 -18.69 -20.20 1.41
CA ILE A 264 -20.03 -20.08 2.01
C ILE A 264 -20.04 -19.05 3.16
N LEU A 265 -19.05 -19.11 4.06
CA LEU A 265 -18.96 -18.19 5.19
C LEU A 265 -18.57 -16.78 4.74
N ALA A 266 -17.60 -16.64 3.83
CA ALA A 266 -17.16 -15.37 3.25
C ALA A 266 -18.32 -14.65 2.54
N LEU A 267 -19.15 -15.37 1.79
CA LEU A 267 -20.33 -14.83 1.12
C LEU A 267 -21.36 -14.31 2.12
N LEU A 268 -21.75 -15.13 3.11
CA LEU A 268 -22.76 -14.76 4.10
C LEU A 268 -22.31 -13.61 5.02
N LEU A 269 -21.03 -13.57 5.38
CA LEU A 269 -20.46 -12.52 6.22
C LEU A 269 -20.25 -11.21 5.46
N SER A 270 -19.75 -11.24 4.22
CA SER A 270 -19.56 -10.01 3.41
C SER A 270 -20.88 -9.28 3.15
N MET A 271 -21.99 -10.00 2.96
CA MET A 271 -23.33 -9.42 2.83
C MET A 271 -23.82 -8.64 4.06
N GLN A 272 -23.24 -8.84 5.25
CA GLN A 272 -23.64 -8.11 6.47
C GLN A 272 -23.13 -6.66 6.51
N VAL A 273 -22.13 -6.31 5.70
CA VAL A 273 -21.60 -4.94 5.64
C VAL A 273 -22.56 -4.10 4.79
N PRO A 274 -23.21 -3.05 5.33
CA PRO A 274 -24.27 -2.31 4.62
C PRO A 274 -23.85 -1.76 3.25
N PHE A 275 -22.62 -1.29 3.13
CA PHE A 275 -22.05 -0.78 1.88
C PHE A 275 -21.90 -1.85 0.79
N VAL A 276 -21.66 -3.10 1.19
CA VAL A 276 -21.46 -4.24 0.28
C VAL A 276 -22.81 -4.86 -0.08
N GLY A 277 -23.66 -5.11 0.91
CA GLY A 277 -25.02 -5.64 0.73
C GLY A 277 -25.07 -6.83 -0.23
N PHE A 278 -25.78 -6.68 -1.36
CA PHE A 278 -25.94 -7.73 -2.36
C PHE A 278 -24.90 -7.71 -3.51
N GLN A 279 -23.87 -6.86 -3.45
CA GLN A 279 -22.79 -6.83 -4.46
C GLN A 279 -22.15 -8.21 -4.72
N PRO A 280 -21.85 -9.06 -3.71
CA PRO A 280 -21.20 -10.36 -3.93
C PRO A 280 -21.98 -11.35 -4.80
N VAL A 281 -23.29 -11.14 -4.99
CA VAL A 281 -24.14 -11.95 -5.89
C VAL A 281 -24.46 -11.21 -7.19
N ARG A 282 -24.55 -9.88 -7.15
CA ARG A 282 -24.98 -9.07 -8.31
C ARG A 282 -23.85 -8.54 -9.17
N THR A 283 -22.62 -8.37 -8.70
CA THR A 283 -21.53 -7.79 -9.51
C THR A 283 -20.67 -8.85 -10.19
N SER A 284 -20.25 -8.59 -11.43
CA SER A 284 -19.35 -9.48 -12.19
C SER A 284 -18.01 -9.73 -11.48
N GLU A 285 -17.58 -8.82 -10.61
CA GLU A 285 -16.31 -8.85 -9.85
C GLU A 285 -16.19 -10.06 -8.91
N HIS A 286 -17.31 -10.61 -8.45
CA HIS A 286 -17.35 -11.75 -7.53
C HIS A 286 -17.57 -13.10 -8.24
N MET A 287 -17.96 -13.07 -9.51
CA MET A 287 -18.42 -14.28 -10.22
C MET A 287 -17.35 -15.35 -10.37
N ALA A 288 -16.06 -14.99 -10.42
CA ALA A 288 -14.97 -15.97 -10.44
C ALA A 288 -15.03 -16.93 -9.24
N SER A 289 -15.38 -16.43 -8.05
CA SER A 289 -15.54 -17.24 -6.84
C SER A 289 -16.74 -18.19 -6.92
N ALA A 290 -17.88 -17.72 -7.43
CA ALA A 290 -19.06 -18.57 -7.67
C ALA A 290 -18.78 -19.66 -8.73
N CYS A 291 -18.16 -19.31 -9.86
CA CYS A 291 -17.77 -20.23 -10.92
C CYS A 291 -16.91 -21.38 -10.39
N ILE A 292 -15.86 -21.02 -9.62
CA ILE A 292 -14.88 -21.99 -9.13
C ILE A 292 -15.47 -22.84 -7.99
N PHE A 293 -16.41 -22.29 -7.21
CA PHE A 293 -17.21 -23.09 -6.28
C PHE A 293 -18.02 -24.18 -7.00
N PHE A 294 -18.83 -23.84 -8.01
CA PHE A 294 -19.59 -24.83 -8.76
C PHE A 294 -18.69 -25.83 -9.50
N LEU A 295 -17.59 -25.37 -10.10
CA LEU A 295 -16.60 -26.23 -10.73
C LEU A 295 -15.98 -27.23 -9.74
N LEU A 296 -15.64 -26.79 -8.53
CA LEU A 296 -15.05 -27.63 -7.49
C LEU A 296 -16.05 -28.66 -6.94
N GLN A 297 -17.32 -28.28 -6.80
CA GLN A 297 -18.41 -29.21 -6.46
C GLN A 297 -18.56 -30.32 -7.50
N ALA A 298 -18.62 -29.96 -8.79
CA ALA A 298 -18.66 -30.92 -9.88
C ALA A 298 -17.41 -31.81 -9.89
N PHE A 299 -16.20 -31.22 -9.80
CA PHE A 299 -14.95 -31.97 -9.79
C PHE A 299 -14.86 -32.98 -8.62
N ALA A 300 -15.34 -32.60 -7.43
CA ALA A 300 -15.41 -33.49 -6.28
C ALA A 300 -16.38 -34.67 -6.50
N ALA A 301 -17.60 -34.39 -6.98
CA ALA A 301 -18.58 -35.40 -7.32
C ALA A 301 -18.07 -36.35 -8.42
N PHE A 302 -17.41 -35.81 -9.44
CA PHE A 302 -16.78 -36.58 -10.51
C PHE A 302 -15.65 -37.48 -9.98
N LYS A 303 -14.73 -36.97 -9.13
CA LYS A 303 -13.68 -37.81 -8.53
C LYS A 303 -14.24 -38.89 -7.61
N TYR A 304 -15.36 -38.62 -6.92
CA TYR A 304 -16.10 -39.63 -6.16
C TYR A 304 -16.67 -40.73 -7.07
N LEU A 305 -17.34 -40.38 -8.17
CA LEU A 305 -17.84 -41.33 -9.17
C LEU A 305 -16.70 -42.15 -9.81
N GLN A 306 -15.57 -41.51 -10.12
CA GLN A 306 -14.38 -42.19 -10.63
C GLN A 306 -13.84 -43.25 -9.65
N SER A 307 -13.97 -43.04 -8.34
CA SER A 307 -13.57 -44.05 -7.34
C SER A 307 -14.49 -45.29 -7.30
N ARG A 308 -15.71 -45.19 -7.87
CA ARG A 308 -16.70 -46.27 -7.90
C ARG A 308 -16.73 -47.05 -9.22
N PHE A 309 -16.20 -46.51 -10.32
CA PHE A 309 -16.29 -47.10 -11.66
C PHE A 309 -14.91 -47.21 -12.34
N THR A 310 -14.48 -48.45 -12.60
CA THR A 310 -13.08 -48.79 -12.98
C THR A 310 -12.75 -48.65 -14.47
N SER A 311 -13.74 -48.58 -15.36
CA SER A 311 -13.56 -48.68 -16.82
C SER A 311 -12.79 -47.49 -17.44
N SER A 312 -11.87 -47.76 -18.37
CA SER A 312 -11.09 -46.71 -19.05
C SER A 312 -11.94 -45.74 -19.88
N VAL A 313 -13.00 -46.25 -20.51
CA VAL A 313 -14.02 -45.45 -21.23
C VAL A 313 -14.66 -44.42 -20.30
N PHE A 314 -14.93 -44.80 -19.04
CA PHE A 314 -15.54 -43.91 -18.06
C PHE A 314 -14.60 -42.76 -17.67
N LYS A 315 -13.27 -42.97 -17.65
CA LYS A 315 -12.29 -41.89 -17.43
C LYS A 315 -12.32 -40.84 -18.55
N HIS A 316 -12.43 -41.26 -19.80
CA HIS A 316 -12.48 -40.34 -20.95
C HIS A 316 -13.80 -39.55 -20.96
N PHE A 317 -14.92 -40.23 -20.71
CA PHE A 317 -16.23 -39.60 -20.49
C PHE A 317 -16.22 -38.60 -19.32
N LEU A 318 -15.52 -38.91 -18.22
CA LEU A 318 -15.37 -38.02 -17.06
C LEU A 318 -14.64 -36.71 -17.40
N SER A 319 -13.50 -36.80 -18.09
CA SER A 319 -12.72 -35.61 -18.47
C SER A 319 -13.51 -34.71 -19.42
N VAL A 320 -14.22 -35.30 -20.39
CA VAL A 320 -15.13 -34.56 -21.28
C VAL A 320 -16.29 -33.94 -20.49
N SER A 321 -16.83 -34.64 -19.48
CA SER A 321 -17.91 -34.11 -18.62
C SER A 321 -17.45 -32.94 -17.74
N ILE A 322 -16.22 -32.96 -17.22
CA ILE A 322 -15.64 -31.84 -16.46
C ILE A 322 -15.47 -30.61 -17.35
N ILE A 323 -14.92 -30.78 -18.55
CA ILE A 323 -14.73 -29.68 -19.52
C ILE A 323 -16.09 -29.15 -20.00
N GLY A 324 -17.05 -30.03 -20.28
CA GLY A 324 -18.42 -29.66 -20.65
C GLY A 324 -19.14 -28.91 -19.54
N PHE A 325 -18.98 -29.32 -18.28
CA PHE A 325 -19.55 -28.61 -17.13
C PHE A 325 -18.89 -27.24 -16.90
N ALA A 326 -17.56 -27.15 -17.04
CA ALA A 326 -16.85 -25.86 -16.98
C ALA A 326 -17.33 -24.89 -18.08
N GLY A 327 -17.50 -25.40 -19.31
CA GLY A 327 -18.09 -24.66 -20.43
C GLY A 327 -19.53 -24.23 -20.16
N LEU A 328 -20.35 -25.10 -19.57
CA LEU A 328 -21.73 -24.79 -19.19
C LEU A 328 -21.79 -23.66 -18.14
N VAL A 329 -20.98 -23.74 -17.07
CA VAL A 329 -20.90 -22.69 -16.04
C VAL A 329 -20.47 -21.36 -16.66
N PHE A 330 -19.47 -21.38 -17.54
CA PHE A 330 -19.03 -20.18 -18.27
C PHE A 330 -20.15 -19.58 -19.13
N LEU A 331 -20.86 -20.40 -19.92
CA LEU A 331 -21.99 -19.97 -20.75
C LEU A 331 -23.15 -19.41 -19.92
N VAL A 332 -23.46 -20.00 -18.76
CA VAL A 332 -24.48 -19.49 -17.84
C VAL A 332 -24.10 -18.12 -17.31
N VAL A 333 -22.84 -17.91 -16.91
CA VAL A 333 -22.37 -16.63 -16.36
C VAL A 333 -22.33 -15.53 -17.42
N VAL A 334 -21.87 -15.85 -18.63
CA VAL A 334 -21.93 -14.93 -19.78
C VAL A 334 -23.39 -14.60 -20.15
N GLY A 335 -24.28 -15.60 -20.14
CA GLY A 335 -25.71 -15.42 -20.38
C GLY A 335 -26.41 -14.54 -19.34
N LEU A 336 -26.10 -14.72 -18.05
CA LEU A 336 -26.66 -13.92 -16.96
C LEU A 336 -26.14 -12.47 -16.94
N ASN A 337 -24.89 -12.25 -17.38
CA ASN A 337 -24.32 -10.93 -17.59
C ASN A 337 -24.99 -10.23 -18.78
N TYR A 338 -25.09 -10.90 -19.94
CA TYR A 338 -25.78 -10.35 -21.12
C TYR A 338 -27.28 -10.10 -20.89
N ALA A 339 -27.94 -10.92 -20.05
CA ALA A 339 -29.32 -10.72 -19.64
C ALA A 339 -29.53 -9.58 -18.62
N GLY A 340 -28.46 -8.89 -18.18
CA GLY A 340 -28.53 -7.77 -17.25
C GLY A 340 -28.89 -8.14 -15.81
N VAL A 341 -28.91 -9.43 -15.46
CA VAL A 341 -29.17 -9.90 -14.09
C VAL A 341 -27.93 -9.69 -13.21
N ILE A 342 -26.75 -9.83 -13.80
CA ILE A 342 -25.46 -9.51 -13.19
C ILE A 342 -25.01 -8.14 -13.72
N ALA A 343 -24.72 -7.22 -12.82
CA ALA A 343 -24.17 -5.91 -13.15
C ALA A 343 -22.73 -6.05 -13.69
N PRO A 344 -22.35 -5.26 -14.72
CA PRO A 344 -21.01 -5.28 -15.28
C PRO A 344 -19.96 -4.78 -14.28
N TRP A 345 -18.70 -4.90 -14.67
CA TRP A 345 -17.56 -4.36 -13.91
C TRP A 345 -17.73 -2.87 -13.62
N SER A 346 -17.45 -2.44 -12.40
CA SER A 346 -17.44 -1.01 -12.10
C SER A 346 -16.26 -0.31 -12.79
N GLY A 347 -16.44 0.95 -13.18
CA GLY A 347 -15.46 1.69 -14.00
C GLY A 347 -14.04 1.74 -13.40
N ARG A 348 -13.92 1.75 -12.06
CA ARG A 348 -12.63 1.75 -11.34
C ARG A 348 -11.86 0.43 -11.43
N PHE A 349 -12.55 -0.72 -11.47
CA PHE A 349 -11.89 -2.01 -11.71
C PHE A 349 -11.70 -2.25 -13.21
N TYR A 350 -12.62 -1.79 -14.06
CA TYR A 350 -12.47 -1.88 -15.51
C TYR A 350 -11.25 -1.09 -16.01
N SER A 351 -10.97 0.08 -15.43
CA SER A 351 -9.78 0.89 -15.79
C SER A 351 -8.43 0.24 -15.45
N LEU A 352 -8.40 -0.82 -14.64
CA LEU A 352 -7.19 -1.63 -14.39
C LEU A 352 -6.95 -2.66 -15.50
N TRP A 353 -7.94 -2.92 -16.35
CA TRP A 353 -7.84 -3.79 -17.52
C TRP A 353 -7.71 -2.98 -18.81
N ASP A 354 -8.59 -2.00 -19.01
CA ASP A 354 -8.52 -1.01 -20.09
C ASP A 354 -8.05 0.34 -19.53
N THR A 355 -6.74 0.59 -19.63
CA THR A 355 -6.10 1.81 -19.12
C THR A 355 -6.47 3.07 -19.91
N GLY A 356 -7.07 2.94 -21.10
CA GLY A 356 -7.59 4.07 -21.88
C GLY A 356 -8.96 4.55 -21.42
N TYR A 357 -9.81 3.63 -20.92
CA TYR A 357 -11.22 3.88 -20.63
C TYR A 357 -11.46 5.07 -19.70
N ALA A 358 -10.74 5.12 -18.57
CA ALA A 358 -10.92 6.18 -17.56
C ALA A 358 -10.65 7.58 -18.12
N LYS A 359 -9.61 7.74 -18.94
CA LYS A 359 -9.23 9.04 -19.52
C LYS A 359 -10.25 9.56 -20.54
N ILE A 360 -10.96 8.66 -21.23
CA ILE A 360 -11.91 9.02 -22.30
C ILE A 360 -13.32 9.22 -21.73
N HIS A 361 -13.77 8.35 -20.83
CA HIS A 361 -15.18 8.29 -20.42
C HIS A 361 -15.47 8.84 -19.02
N ILE A 362 -14.49 8.87 -18.10
CA ILE A 362 -14.70 9.28 -16.71
C ILE A 362 -13.49 10.12 -16.23
N PRO A 363 -13.37 11.39 -16.65
CA PRO A 363 -12.18 12.21 -16.39
C PRO A 363 -11.84 12.32 -14.91
N ILE A 364 -12.85 12.26 -14.02
CA ILE A 364 -12.69 12.24 -12.55
C ILE A 364 -11.74 11.13 -12.10
N ILE A 365 -11.85 9.91 -12.63
CA ILE A 365 -10.95 8.80 -12.27
C ILE A 365 -9.51 9.10 -12.72
N SER A 366 -9.35 9.67 -13.92
CA SER A 366 -8.01 10.01 -14.45
C SER A 366 -7.37 11.25 -13.80
N SER A 367 -8.16 12.10 -13.13
CA SER A 367 -7.68 13.32 -12.48
C SER A 367 -6.91 13.07 -11.18
N VAL A 368 -7.14 11.94 -10.52
CA VAL A 368 -6.40 11.57 -9.29
C VAL A 368 -4.99 11.10 -9.66
N SER A 369 -3.98 11.74 -9.08
CA SER A 369 -2.56 11.39 -9.31
C SER A 369 -2.23 9.93 -8.97
N GLU A 370 -2.94 9.35 -8.00
CA GLU A 370 -2.78 7.95 -7.56
C GLU A 370 -3.20 6.90 -8.60
N HIS A 371 -4.05 7.28 -9.56
CA HIS A 371 -4.54 6.43 -10.64
C HIS A 371 -3.58 6.38 -11.85
N GLN A 372 -2.49 7.14 -11.82
CA GLN A 372 -1.46 7.12 -12.87
C GLN A 372 -0.59 5.85 -12.79
N PRO A 373 0.04 5.42 -13.91
CA PRO A 373 0.95 4.29 -13.92
C PRO A 373 2.29 4.60 -13.22
N THR A 374 2.89 3.59 -12.61
CA THR A 374 4.20 3.69 -11.94
C THR A 374 5.35 3.74 -12.94
N THR A 375 6.32 4.63 -12.71
CA THR A 375 7.63 4.56 -13.37
C THR A 375 8.58 3.60 -12.64
N TRP A 376 9.59 3.09 -13.34
CA TRP A 376 10.63 2.24 -12.75
C TRP A 376 11.39 2.92 -11.59
N THR A 377 11.47 4.26 -11.62
CA THR A 377 12.07 5.06 -10.55
C THR A 377 11.32 4.92 -9.23
N SER A 378 9.98 4.89 -9.24
CA SER A 378 9.16 4.63 -8.05
C SER A 378 9.38 3.22 -7.51
N PHE A 379 9.46 2.21 -8.38
CA PHE A 379 9.78 0.84 -7.95
C PHE A 379 11.12 0.75 -7.21
N PHE A 380 12.15 1.47 -7.67
CA PHE A 380 13.44 1.51 -6.99
C PHE A 380 13.41 2.38 -5.72
N PHE A 381 12.69 3.50 -5.74
CA PHE A 381 12.58 4.43 -4.61
C PHE A 381 11.91 3.76 -3.39
N ASP A 382 10.83 3.02 -3.61
CA ASP A 382 10.01 2.45 -2.54
C ASP A 382 10.55 1.12 -1.98
N LEU A 383 11.35 0.39 -2.77
CA LEU A 383 11.77 -1.01 -2.47
C LEU A 383 13.30 -1.22 -2.49
N HIS A 384 14.08 -0.28 -3.01
CA HIS A 384 15.55 -0.31 -3.09
C HIS A 384 16.08 -1.66 -3.63
N ILE A 385 16.77 -2.46 -2.82
CA ILE A 385 17.30 -3.76 -3.28
C ILE A 385 16.25 -4.86 -3.38
N LEU A 386 15.12 -4.76 -2.65
CA LEU A 386 14.12 -5.82 -2.63
C LEU A 386 13.57 -6.09 -4.04
N VAL A 387 13.47 -5.05 -4.90
CA VAL A 387 13.03 -5.19 -6.31
C VAL A 387 14.02 -6.00 -7.17
N ALA A 388 15.33 -5.91 -6.89
CA ALA A 388 16.37 -6.64 -7.62
C ALA A 388 16.45 -8.12 -7.20
N VAL A 389 16.19 -8.40 -5.92
CA VAL A 389 16.23 -9.75 -5.35
C VAL A 389 14.89 -10.50 -5.53
N PHE A 390 13.78 -9.78 -5.71
CA PHE A 390 12.44 -10.34 -5.89
C PHE A 390 12.34 -11.43 -6.98
N PRO A 391 12.85 -11.25 -8.22
CA PRO A 391 12.81 -12.31 -9.24
C PRO A 391 13.57 -13.58 -8.85
N ALA A 392 14.68 -13.45 -8.10
CA ALA A 392 15.45 -14.60 -7.61
C ALA A 392 14.65 -15.39 -6.56
N GLY A 393 13.94 -14.71 -5.66
CA GLY A 393 13.05 -15.35 -4.70
C GLY A 393 11.91 -16.11 -5.38
N VAL A 394 11.31 -15.52 -6.42
CA VAL A 394 10.27 -16.17 -7.24
C VAL A 394 10.82 -17.42 -7.92
N TRP A 395 12.00 -17.33 -8.55
CA TRP A 395 12.67 -18.49 -9.17
C TRP A 395 12.94 -19.62 -8.18
N ILE A 396 13.47 -19.31 -6.99
CA ILE A 396 13.71 -20.29 -5.92
C ILE A 396 12.41 -21.04 -5.55
N CYS A 397 11.27 -20.35 -5.49
CA CYS A 397 9.99 -21.00 -5.21
C CYS A 397 9.49 -21.90 -6.35
N PHE A 398 9.78 -21.56 -7.61
CA PHE A 398 9.49 -22.44 -8.75
C PHE A 398 10.30 -23.76 -8.73
N THR A 399 11.53 -23.77 -8.19
CA THR A 399 12.35 -25.01 -8.15
C THR A 399 11.74 -26.12 -7.30
N ARG A 400 10.91 -25.78 -6.30
CA ARG A 400 10.24 -26.72 -5.40
C ARG A 400 8.79 -26.31 -5.18
N LEU A 401 7.93 -26.65 -6.15
CA LEU A 401 6.50 -26.34 -6.14
C LEU A 401 5.70 -27.16 -5.11
N THR A 402 5.28 -26.51 -4.03
CA THR A 402 4.26 -26.97 -3.08
C THR A 402 2.97 -26.16 -3.24
N ASP A 403 1.86 -26.62 -2.66
CA ASP A 403 0.53 -26.05 -2.93
C ASP A 403 0.42 -24.61 -2.41
N GLU A 404 1.08 -24.30 -1.28
CA GLU A 404 1.21 -22.96 -0.72
C GLU A 404 2.13 -22.02 -1.53
N ARG A 405 3.15 -22.57 -2.22
CA ARG A 405 4.04 -21.76 -3.07
C ARG A 405 3.35 -21.32 -4.36
N VAL A 406 2.45 -22.14 -4.89
CA VAL A 406 1.60 -21.75 -6.03
C VAL A 406 0.76 -20.52 -5.69
N PHE A 407 0.18 -20.43 -4.49
CA PHE A 407 -0.58 -19.26 -4.04
C PHE A 407 0.27 -17.98 -4.06
N ILE A 408 1.48 -18.06 -3.50
CA ILE A 408 2.38 -16.90 -3.33
C ILE A 408 3.01 -16.47 -4.66
N ILE A 409 3.29 -17.40 -5.57
CA ILE A 409 3.71 -17.09 -6.94
C ILE A 409 2.60 -16.36 -7.70
N LEU A 410 1.35 -16.82 -7.60
CA LEU A 410 0.21 -16.12 -8.22
C LEU A 410 0.02 -14.72 -7.62
N TYR A 411 0.12 -14.59 -6.29
CA TYR A 411 0.06 -13.29 -5.63
C TYR A 411 1.12 -12.33 -6.19
N ALA A 412 2.38 -12.76 -6.33
CA ALA A 412 3.45 -11.94 -6.92
C ALA A 412 3.10 -11.48 -8.35
N ILE A 413 2.69 -12.40 -9.23
CA ILE A 413 2.41 -12.08 -10.64
C ILE A 413 1.31 -11.00 -10.75
N PHE A 414 0.18 -11.20 -10.07
CA PHE A 414 -0.94 -10.27 -10.15
C PHE A 414 -0.66 -8.96 -9.41
N ALA A 415 0.00 -8.99 -8.25
CA ALA A 415 0.38 -7.75 -7.55
C ALA A 415 1.39 -6.92 -8.36
N SER A 416 2.35 -7.55 -9.04
CA SER A 416 3.30 -6.84 -9.91
C SER A 416 2.61 -6.19 -11.12
N TYR A 417 1.65 -6.89 -11.74
CA TYR A 417 0.85 -6.32 -12.82
C TYR A 417 0.03 -5.11 -12.35
N PHE A 418 -0.73 -5.26 -11.27
CA PHE A 418 -1.59 -4.19 -10.76
C PHE A 418 -0.81 -2.97 -10.24
N ALA A 419 0.33 -3.18 -9.57
CA ALA A 419 1.21 -2.08 -9.18
C ALA A 419 1.80 -1.36 -10.41
N GLY A 420 2.15 -2.08 -11.48
CA GLY A 420 2.62 -1.50 -12.74
C GLY A 420 1.60 -0.59 -13.42
N VAL A 421 0.31 -0.92 -13.31
CA VAL A 421 -0.81 -0.14 -13.89
C VAL A 421 -1.16 1.07 -13.04
N MET A 422 -1.03 1.02 -11.71
CA MET A 422 -1.55 2.04 -10.80
C MET A 422 -0.69 2.23 -9.54
N VAL A 423 -0.20 3.47 -9.32
CA VAL A 423 0.69 3.83 -8.19
C VAL A 423 0.13 3.43 -6.82
N ARG A 424 -1.16 3.64 -6.52
CA ARG A 424 -1.74 3.26 -5.21
C ARG A 424 -1.60 1.76 -4.91
N LEU A 425 -1.57 0.89 -5.92
CA LEU A 425 -1.53 -0.57 -5.75
C LEU A 425 -0.13 -1.11 -5.41
N MET A 426 0.92 -0.28 -5.50
CA MET A 426 2.27 -0.51 -4.97
C MET A 426 2.26 -0.97 -3.49
N LEU A 427 1.31 -0.45 -2.71
CA LEU A 427 1.06 -0.86 -1.33
C LEU A 427 0.78 -2.36 -1.20
N THR A 428 0.04 -2.94 -2.15
CA THR A 428 -0.33 -4.37 -2.15
C THR A 428 0.79 -5.29 -2.66
N LEU A 429 1.76 -4.73 -3.40
CA LEU A 429 2.96 -5.42 -3.87
C LEU A 429 4.06 -5.49 -2.79
N THR A 430 4.18 -4.46 -1.96
CA THR A 430 5.26 -4.36 -0.97
C THR A 430 5.38 -5.60 -0.06
N PRO A 431 4.30 -6.17 0.50
CA PRO A 431 4.40 -7.34 1.36
C PRO A 431 4.95 -8.59 0.64
N ILE A 432 4.49 -8.85 -0.60
CA ILE A 432 4.92 -10.03 -1.35
C ILE A 432 6.38 -9.92 -1.81
N VAL A 433 6.82 -8.70 -2.13
CA VAL A 433 8.24 -8.41 -2.40
C VAL A 433 9.11 -8.69 -1.16
N CYS A 434 8.68 -8.27 0.03
CA CYS A 434 9.39 -8.55 1.28
C CYS A 434 9.50 -10.06 1.56
N VAL A 435 8.42 -10.83 1.33
CA VAL A 435 8.42 -12.30 1.51
C VAL A 435 9.41 -12.99 0.55
N PHE A 436 9.37 -12.67 -0.75
CA PHE A 436 10.27 -13.30 -1.72
C PHE A 436 11.74 -12.88 -1.55
N ALA A 437 12.00 -11.60 -1.24
CA ALA A 437 13.35 -11.14 -0.92
C ALA A 437 13.90 -11.85 0.33
N ALA A 438 13.09 -12.04 1.36
CA ALA A 438 13.47 -12.78 2.56
C ALA A 438 13.75 -14.27 2.29
N ILE A 439 12.99 -14.94 1.42
CA ILE A 439 13.29 -16.31 1.00
C ILE A 439 14.63 -16.38 0.27
N ALA A 440 14.91 -15.44 -0.64
CA ALA A 440 16.19 -15.37 -1.35
C ALA A 440 17.36 -15.10 -0.39
N PHE A 441 17.29 -14.07 0.47
CA PHE A 441 18.33 -13.79 1.45
C PHE A 441 18.52 -14.97 2.42
N SER A 442 17.45 -15.57 2.96
CA SER A 442 17.57 -16.75 3.82
C SER A 442 18.24 -17.91 3.09
N ARG A 443 17.98 -18.12 1.79
CA ARG A 443 18.62 -19.20 1.03
C ARG A 443 20.10 -18.91 0.76
N ILE A 444 20.47 -17.66 0.55
CA ILE A 444 21.86 -17.24 0.39
C ILE A 444 22.63 -17.43 1.71
N PHE A 445 22.07 -16.97 2.84
CA PHE A 445 22.64 -17.22 4.17
C PHE A 445 22.73 -18.71 4.52
N GLU A 446 21.72 -19.52 4.16
CA GLU A 446 21.76 -20.99 4.30
C GLU A 446 22.92 -21.64 3.53
N ILE A 447 23.39 -21.07 2.42
CA ILE A 447 24.50 -21.65 1.65
C ILE A 447 25.82 -21.30 2.36
N PHE A 448 26.12 -20.01 2.52
CA PHE A 448 27.38 -19.55 3.10
C PHE A 448 27.61 -20.01 4.55
N LEU A 449 26.57 -20.01 5.41
CA LEU A 449 26.74 -20.41 6.83
C LEU A 449 26.82 -21.93 7.04
N ASN A 450 26.25 -22.75 6.14
CA ASN A 450 26.35 -24.20 6.27
C ASN A 450 27.70 -24.74 5.75
N GLU A 451 28.33 -24.05 4.80
CA GLU A 451 29.69 -24.37 4.35
C GLU A 451 30.72 -24.11 5.47
N GLU A 452 30.55 -23.03 6.24
CA GLU A 452 31.32 -22.74 7.46
C GLU A 452 31.14 -23.83 8.54
N ALA A 453 29.91 -24.29 8.78
CA ALA A 453 29.64 -25.38 9.72
C ALA A 453 30.29 -26.71 9.28
N GLN A 454 30.30 -27.01 7.98
CA GLN A 454 30.90 -28.22 7.44
C GLN A 454 32.43 -28.17 7.42
N THR A 455 33.04 -27.02 7.09
CA THR A 455 34.50 -26.84 7.18
C THR A 455 34.99 -26.87 8.63
N THR A 456 34.25 -26.26 9.57
CA THR A 456 34.56 -26.33 11.01
C THR A 456 34.47 -27.77 11.53
N ALA A 457 33.43 -28.51 11.15
CA ALA A 457 33.30 -29.93 11.48
C ALA A 457 34.44 -30.77 10.88
N ALA A 458 34.79 -30.56 9.60
CA ALA A 458 35.89 -31.27 8.93
C ALA A 458 37.26 -30.98 9.60
N ASN A 459 37.50 -29.74 10.01
CA ASN A 459 38.71 -29.34 10.74
C ASN A 459 38.78 -29.94 12.15
N SER A 460 37.64 -30.13 12.82
CA SER A 460 37.61 -30.85 14.11
C SER A 460 37.86 -32.36 13.95
N ALA A 461 37.38 -32.97 12.86
CA ALA A 461 37.56 -34.38 12.56
C ALA A 461 38.98 -34.73 12.06
N SER A 462 39.68 -33.80 11.41
CA SER A 462 41.09 -33.98 11.03
C SER A 462 42.01 -33.88 12.24
N LEU A 463 41.71 -33.01 13.22
CA LEU A 463 42.46 -32.90 14.48
C LEU A 463 42.39 -34.16 15.35
N SER A 464 41.33 -34.98 15.22
CA SER A 464 41.17 -36.23 15.99
C SER A 464 41.98 -37.43 15.44
N LYS A 465 42.71 -37.27 14.32
CA LYS A 465 43.56 -38.33 13.73
C LYS A 465 45.04 -37.98 13.77
N SER A 466 45.60 -37.95 14.99
CA SER A 466 47.05 -38.06 15.21
C SER A 466 47.43 -39.52 15.53
N PRO A 467 48.59 -40.04 15.07
CA PRO A 467 48.79 -41.47 14.91
C PRO A 467 49.18 -42.16 16.22
N SER A 468 48.59 -43.34 16.47
CA SER A 468 49.14 -44.32 17.41
C SER A 468 49.34 -45.67 16.74
N LYS A 469 50.60 -45.96 16.37
CA LYS A 469 51.36 -47.12 16.87
C LYS A 469 52.73 -47.24 16.22
N ILE A 470 53.68 -47.68 17.05
CA ILE A 470 54.98 -48.23 16.68
C ILE A 470 54.78 -49.68 16.21
N ASP A 471 55.57 -50.08 15.22
CA ASP A 471 55.90 -51.44 14.73
C ASP A 471 54.86 -52.57 14.83
N ASP A 472 54.55 -53.18 13.68
CA ASP A 472 55.01 -54.57 13.46
C ASP A 472 55.01 -54.98 11.97
N LYS A 473 55.91 -55.91 11.60
CA LYS A 473 56.02 -56.50 10.25
C LYS A 473 55.19 -57.79 10.18
N GLU A 474 54.39 -58.00 9.12
CA GLU A 474 54.55 -59.15 8.18
C GLU A 474 53.44 -59.27 7.11
N LYS A 475 53.89 -59.53 5.87
CA LYS A 475 53.38 -60.46 4.83
C LYS A 475 51.95 -60.42 4.26
N ASN A 476 51.90 -60.89 3.00
CA ASN A 476 50.75 -61.29 2.14
C ASN A 476 50.11 -60.13 1.35
N LEU A 477 50.30 -59.95 0.02
CA LEU A 477 50.61 -60.83 -1.14
C LEU A 477 49.40 -61.63 -1.66
N TYR A 478 49.11 -61.48 -2.97
CA TYR A 478 47.96 -61.99 -3.75
C TYR A 478 46.60 -61.31 -3.45
N ASP A 479 45.71 -61.04 -4.42
CA ASP A 479 45.59 -61.61 -5.78
C ASP A 479 45.23 -60.56 -6.87
N LYS A 480 45.89 -60.69 -8.04
CA LYS A 480 45.35 -60.83 -9.42
C LYS A 480 44.02 -60.14 -9.83
N LEU A 481 43.75 -59.79 -11.09
CA LEU A 481 44.47 -59.50 -12.36
C LEU A 481 43.36 -59.40 -13.44
N SER A 482 43.52 -58.51 -14.42
CA SER A 482 43.04 -58.67 -15.81
C SER A 482 41.52 -58.81 -16.14
N LYS A 483 40.98 -57.75 -16.76
CA LYS A 483 40.41 -57.71 -18.14
C LYS A 483 39.81 -56.30 -18.38
N ALA A 484 40.41 -55.37 -19.13
CA ALA A 484 40.96 -55.36 -20.49
C ALA A 484 39.90 -55.35 -21.61
N GLN A 485 40.00 -54.31 -22.47
CA GLN A 485 39.45 -54.18 -23.84
C GLN A 485 37.95 -53.77 -23.98
N ARG A 486 37.54 -52.90 -24.93
CA ARG A 486 38.26 -52.24 -26.07
C ARG A 486 37.46 -51.07 -26.69
N LYS A 487 38.17 -50.00 -27.12
CA LYS A 487 37.99 -49.14 -28.34
C LYS A 487 36.65 -48.39 -28.57
N ASN A 488 36.54 -47.29 -29.35
CA ASN A 488 37.44 -46.25 -29.95
C ASN A 488 36.49 -45.09 -30.42
N GLY A 489 36.92 -43.85 -30.67
CA GLY A 489 38.24 -43.20 -30.56
C GLY A 489 38.17 -41.71 -30.98
N GLU A 490 39.34 -41.03 -30.91
CA GLU A 490 39.87 -40.04 -31.88
C GLU A 490 39.08 -38.73 -32.17
N THR A 491 39.65 -37.50 -32.20
CA THR A 491 41.05 -37.01 -32.06
C THR A 491 41.08 -35.48 -31.78
N THR A 492 41.92 -35.00 -30.85
CA THR A 492 42.79 -33.81 -31.02
C THR A 492 43.80 -33.67 -29.86
N GLN A 493 45.00 -33.15 -30.13
CA GLN A 493 46.13 -33.07 -29.20
C GLN A 493 46.55 -31.62 -28.87
N GLY A 494 47.22 -31.43 -27.73
CA GLY A 494 47.97 -30.22 -27.35
C GLY A 494 47.44 -29.57 -26.07
N THR A 495 48.21 -29.34 -25.00
CA THR A 495 49.65 -29.60 -24.77
C THR A 495 49.89 -29.80 -23.26
N THR A 496 50.92 -30.58 -22.90
CA THR A 496 51.28 -30.95 -21.52
C THR A 496 52.04 -29.87 -20.75
N SER A 497 51.69 -29.65 -19.48
CA SER A 497 52.68 -29.36 -18.42
C SER A 497 52.14 -29.58 -16.99
N ASN A 498 52.62 -30.66 -16.35
CA ASN A 498 52.92 -30.90 -14.93
C ASN A 498 52.01 -30.42 -13.78
N ASP A 499 51.83 -31.34 -12.83
CA ASP A 499 51.22 -31.15 -11.51
C ASP A 499 51.81 -30.01 -10.68
N SER A 500 50.94 -29.39 -9.88
CA SER A 500 51.27 -28.74 -8.61
C SER A 500 50.04 -28.83 -7.70
N PRO A 501 50.07 -29.53 -6.55
CA PRO A 501 48.94 -29.58 -5.63
C PRO A 501 48.91 -28.31 -4.76
N SER A 502 48.58 -27.17 -5.37
CA SER A 502 48.56 -25.86 -4.71
C SER A 502 47.32 -25.07 -5.10
N ASN A 503 46.15 -25.50 -4.60
CA ASN A 503 44.87 -24.76 -4.61
C ASN A 503 43.84 -25.35 -3.65
N LEU A 504 44.24 -25.72 -2.43
CA LEU A 504 43.33 -26.24 -1.38
C LEU A 504 43.34 -25.44 -0.07
N GLN A 505 43.84 -24.19 -0.11
CA GLN A 505 44.08 -23.40 1.11
C GLN A 505 43.82 -21.89 0.94
N GLN A 506 42.88 -21.53 0.04
CA GLN A 506 42.46 -20.15 -0.21
C GLN A 506 40.94 -19.92 -0.21
N LEU A 507 40.12 -20.94 0.06
CA LEU A 507 38.64 -20.78 0.04
C LEU A 507 38.05 -20.03 1.25
N GLY A 508 38.82 -19.82 2.33
CA GLY A 508 38.30 -19.20 3.54
C GLY A 508 38.00 -17.70 3.44
N SER A 509 38.72 -16.93 2.60
CA SER A 509 38.56 -15.46 2.55
C SER A 509 37.28 -15.00 1.83
N ASP A 510 36.88 -15.75 0.82
CA ASP A 510 35.91 -15.28 -0.18
C ASP A 510 34.47 -15.48 0.33
N GLU A 511 34.27 -16.47 1.20
CA GLU A 511 33.01 -16.71 1.92
C GLU A 511 32.70 -15.58 2.93
N TYR A 512 33.69 -15.17 3.74
CA TYR A 512 33.53 -14.00 4.63
C TYR A 512 33.29 -12.71 3.85
N LEU A 513 33.94 -12.53 2.69
CA LEU A 513 33.70 -11.39 1.80
C LEU A 513 32.26 -11.41 1.28
N GLY A 514 31.73 -12.56 0.88
CA GLY A 514 30.34 -12.73 0.46
C GLY A 514 29.33 -12.33 1.54
N VAL A 515 29.50 -12.86 2.77
CA VAL A 515 28.66 -12.51 3.92
C VAL A 515 28.77 -11.02 4.28
N PHE A 516 29.98 -10.46 4.26
CA PHE A 516 30.20 -9.03 4.52
C PHE A 516 29.50 -8.14 3.49
N VAL A 517 29.57 -8.48 2.19
CA VAL A 517 28.88 -7.74 1.11
C VAL A 517 27.37 -7.77 1.32
N ILE A 518 26.79 -8.91 1.71
CA ILE A 518 25.35 -9.03 2.00
C ILE A 518 24.96 -8.16 3.19
N ILE A 519 25.73 -8.18 4.29
CA ILE A 519 25.46 -7.34 5.47
C ILE A 519 25.59 -5.84 5.13
N PHE A 520 26.61 -5.44 4.38
CA PHE A 520 26.79 -4.07 3.90
C PHE A 520 25.60 -3.59 3.05
N VAL A 521 25.11 -4.46 2.16
CA VAL A 521 23.92 -4.23 1.36
C VAL A 521 22.65 -4.09 2.21
N LEU A 522 22.49 -4.88 3.27
CA LEU A 522 21.37 -4.74 4.21
C LEU A 522 21.46 -3.42 5.01
N LEU A 523 22.66 -2.95 5.36
CA LEU A 523 22.86 -1.64 5.97
C LEU A 523 22.51 -0.49 5.01
N LEU A 524 22.89 -0.58 3.73
CA LEU A 524 22.46 0.38 2.71
C LEU A 524 20.94 0.42 2.56
N PHE A 525 20.26 -0.73 2.60
CA PHE A 525 18.80 -0.80 2.61
C PHE A 525 18.20 -0.04 3.80
N VAL A 526 18.69 -0.26 5.03
CA VAL A 526 18.21 0.47 6.22
C VAL A 526 18.43 1.97 6.10
N MET A 527 19.60 2.41 5.62
CA MET A 527 19.91 3.82 5.40
C MET A 527 18.99 4.46 4.36
N HIS A 528 18.77 3.79 3.22
CA HIS A 528 17.83 4.24 2.18
C HIS A 528 16.41 4.36 2.73
N CYS A 529 15.92 3.33 3.43
CA CYS A 529 14.55 3.32 3.97
C CYS A 529 14.33 4.46 4.98
N THR A 530 15.31 4.71 5.84
CA THR A 530 15.28 5.80 6.82
C THR A 530 15.31 7.16 6.13
N TRP A 531 16.16 7.35 5.11
CA TRP A 531 16.28 8.58 4.35
C TRP A 531 15.01 8.89 3.53
N VAL A 532 14.44 7.91 2.83
CA VAL A 532 13.17 8.07 2.08
C VAL A 532 12.03 8.43 3.02
N THR A 533 11.88 7.71 4.13
CA THR A 533 10.84 7.97 5.12
C THR A 533 10.97 9.38 5.70
N SER A 534 12.19 9.76 6.08
CA SER A 534 12.55 11.08 6.61
C SER A 534 12.27 12.22 5.65
N ASN A 535 12.48 12.05 4.35
CA ASN A 535 12.56 13.19 3.43
C ASN A 535 11.40 13.29 2.45
N ALA A 536 10.73 12.17 2.11
CA ALA A 536 9.63 12.14 1.17
C ALA A 536 8.27 11.92 1.84
N TYR A 537 8.14 10.92 2.71
CA TYR A 537 6.84 10.53 3.26
C TYR A 537 6.45 11.22 4.57
N SER A 538 7.40 11.68 5.39
CA SER A 538 7.09 12.37 6.65
C SER A 538 6.82 13.88 6.48
N SER A 539 5.98 14.25 5.51
CA SER A 539 5.60 15.63 5.21
C SER A 539 4.07 15.83 5.28
N PRO A 540 3.54 16.67 6.18
CA PRO A 540 2.10 16.91 6.31
C PRO A 540 1.57 17.79 5.17
N SER A 541 0.39 17.47 4.66
CA SER A 541 -0.27 18.23 3.58
C SER A 541 -0.91 19.54 4.03
N ILE A 542 -1.11 19.72 5.34
CA ILE A 542 -1.80 20.88 5.95
C ILE A 542 -0.84 22.03 6.26
N VAL A 543 0.38 21.69 6.67
CA VAL A 543 1.36 22.62 7.23
C VAL A 543 2.55 22.65 6.28
N LEU A 544 2.70 23.72 5.50
CA LEU A 544 3.75 23.83 4.51
C LEU A 544 5.05 24.26 5.20
N ALA A 545 6.08 23.42 5.12
CA ALA A 545 7.41 23.76 5.64
C ALA A 545 8.32 24.19 4.48
N SER A 546 8.90 25.39 4.60
CA SER A 546 9.98 25.86 3.74
C SER A 546 11.28 26.00 4.55
N TYR A 547 12.42 25.93 3.87
CA TYR A 547 13.73 26.12 4.47
C TYR A 547 14.38 27.36 3.88
N SER A 548 14.72 28.31 4.74
CA SER A 548 15.52 29.48 4.40
C SER A 548 16.94 29.08 4.01
N ARG A 549 17.67 29.98 3.34
CA ARG A 549 19.09 29.75 2.95
C ARG A 549 19.99 29.45 4.15
N ASP A 550 19.65 29.96 5.33
CA ASP A 550 20.39 29.77 6.58
C ASP A 550 20.06 28.44 7.29
N GLY A 551 19.23 27.58 6.67
CA GLY A 551 18.75 26.32 7.25
C GLY A 551 17.63 26.48 8.29
N SER A 552 17.25 27.72 8.65
CA SER A 552 16.07 27.97 9.47
C SER A 552 14.81 27.52 8.75
N ARG A 553 13.91 26.87 9.49
CA ARG A 553 12.66 26.32 8.96
C ARG A 553 11.54 27.31 9.22
N VAL A 554 10.89 27.76 8.14
CA VAL A 554 9.68 28.58 8.21
C VAL A 554 8.49 27.67 7.96
N ILE A 555 7.43 27.87 8.74
CA ILE A 555 6.20 27.08 8.67
C ILE A 555 5.08 28.03 8.27
N TRP A 556 4.39 27.72 7.16
CA TRP A 556 3.20 28.42 6.70
C TRP A 556 1.97 27.55 7.01
N ASP A 557 0.96 28.18 7.60
CA ASP A 557 -0.19 27.50 8.21
C ASP A 557 -1.55 28.12 7.80
N ASP A 558 -1.52 28.84 6.67
CA ASP A 558 -2.65 29.50 6.01
C ASP A 558 -3.90 28.61 5.90
N PHE A 559 -3.75 27.30 5.69
CA PHE A 559 -4.88 26.37 5.67
C PHE A 559 -5.63 26.34 7.02
N ARG A 560 -4.91 26.18 8.14
CA ARG A 560 -5.55 26.16 9.46
C ARG A 560 -6.07 27.54 9.82
N GLU A 561 -5.35 28.61 9.46
CA GLU A 561 -5.82 30.00 9.63
C GLU A 561 -7.19 30.21 8.94
N ALA A 562 -7.29 29.93 7.64
CA ALA A 562 -8.52 30.12 6.87
C ALA A 562 -9.67 29.25 7.35
N TYR A 563 -9.44 27.97 7.62
CA TYR A 563 -10.48 27.08 8.13
C TYR A 563 -10.94 27.48 9.55
N PHE A 564 -10.04 28.01 10.39
CA PHE A 564 -10.38 28.47 11.74
C PHE A 564 -11.17 29.79 11.71
N TRP A 565 -10.79 30.75 10.86
CA TRP A 565 -11.60 31.94 10.57
C TRP A 565 -13.00 31.55 10.09
N LEU A 566 -13.10 30.61 9.15
CA LEU A 566 -14.37 30.12 8.63
C LEU A 566 -15.20 29.44 9.73
N SER A 567 -14.55 28.79 10.70
CA SER A 567 -15.19 28.16 11.86
C SER A 567 -15.73 29.15 12.90
N GLN A 568 -15.07 30.29 13.10
CA GLN A 568 -15.43 31.26 14.15
C GLN A 568 -16.24 32.47 13.65
N ASN A 569 -16.03 32.89 12.40
CA ASN A 569 -16.54 34.17 11.87
C ASN A 569 -17.76 34.03 10.94
N THR A 570 -18.20 32.81 10.61
CA THR A 570 -19.39 32.57 9.77
C THR A 570 -20.55 31.95 10.56
N HIS A 571 -21.78 32.05 10.02
CA HIS A 571 -22.95 31.39 10.59
C HIS A 571 -22.75 29.85 10.64
N PRO A 572 -23.24 29.11 11.67
CA PRO A 572 -23.08 27.65 11.75
C PRO A 572 -23.60 26.89 10.53
N ASP A 573 -24.68 27.37 9.92
CA ASP A 573 -25.31 26.77 8.73
C ASP A 573 -24.77 27.32 7.40
N ALA A 574 -23.68 28.11 7.43
CA ALA A 574 -23.09 28.66 6.21
C ALA A 574 -22.61 27.55 5.26
N ARG A 575 -22.96 27.68 3.99
CA ARG A 575 -22.66 26.75 2.90
C ARG A 575 -21.46 27.23 2.09
N ILE A 576 -20.46 26.37 1.98
CA ILE A 576 -19.18 26.67 1.32
C ILE A 576 -19.07 25.86 0.04
N MET A 577 -18.85 26.56 -1.07
CA MET A 577 -18.43 25.96 -2.33
C MET A 577 -16.89 25.99 -2.43
N SER A 578 -16.30 24.82 -2.67
CA SER A 578 -14.88 24.62 -2.94
C SER A 578 -14.73 23.55 -4.02
N TRP A 579 -13.51 23.30 -4.49
CA TRP A 579 -13.23 22.07 -5.23
C TRP A 579 -13.34 20.83 -4.32
N TRP A 580 -13.57 19.64 -4.89
CA TRP A 580 -13.95 18.43 -4.15
C TRP A 580 -12.84 17.91 -3.22
N ASP A 581 -11.57 18.06 -3.60
CA ASP A 581 -10.39 17.69 -2.80
C ASP A 581 -10.47 18.15 -1.34
N TYR A 582 -11.03 19.34 -1.11
CA TYR A 582 -10.99 20.05 0.18
C TYR A 582 -12.19 19.79 1.07
N GLY A 583 -13.24 19.11 0.57
CA GLY A 583 -14.52 18.96 1.28
C GLY A 583 -14.38 18.35 2.67
N TYR A 584 -13.60 17.28 2.80
CA TYR A 584 -13.33 16.63 4.09
C TYR A 584 -12.55 17.52 5.07
N GLN A 585 -11.62 18.34 4.59
CA GLN A 585 -10.87 19.27 5.44
C GLN A 585 -11.75 20.41 5.94
N ILE A 586 -12.61 20.97 5.07
CA ILE A 586 -13.58 22.00 5.46
C ILE A 586 -14.58 21.44 6.49
N ALA A 587 -15.18 20.27 6.21
CA ALA A 587 -16.11 19.64 7.14
C ALA A 587 -15.45 19.18 8.46
N GLY A 588 -14.15 18.84 8.43
CA GLY A 588 -13.38 18.37 9.58
C GLY A 588 -12.80 19.48 10.47
N MET A 589 -12.24 20.55 9.87
CA MET A 589 -11.61 21.68 10.58
C MET A 589 -12.55 22.88 10.74
N ALA A 590 -13.13 23.37 9.64
CA ALA A 590 -14.01 24.53 9.69
C ALA A 590 -15.37 24.19 10.31
N ASN A 591 -15.80 22.92 10.23
CA ASN A 591 -17.08 22.41 10.74
C ASN A 591 -18.26 23.23 10.18
N ARG A 592 -18.35 23.25 8.85
CA ARG A 592 -19.38 23.95 8.06
C ARG A 592 -19.86 23.07 6.91
N THR A 593 -20.96 23.48 6.28
CA THR A 593 -21.65 22.69 5.26
C THR A 593 -20.93 22.81 3.91
N THR A 594 -20.64 21.69 3.24
CA THR A 594 -20.00 21.66 1.92
C THR A 594 -20.97 21.25 0.80
N ILE A 595 -20.85 21.91 -0.36
CA ILE A 595 -21.66 21.59 -1.56
C ILE A 595 -21.20 20.27 -2.20
N VAL A 596 -19.89 20.10 -2.36
CA VAL A 596 -19.24 18.88 -2.87
C VAL A 596 -18.24 18.38 -1.84
N ASP A 597 -17.89 17.10 -1.96
CA ASP A 597 -17.02 16.41 -1.02
C ASP A 597 -16.07 15.45 -1.75
N ASN A 598 -15.04 15.01 -1.04
CA ASN A 598 -13.96 14.22 -1.64
C ASN A 598 -14.41 12.79 -2.06
N ASN A 599 -15.48 12.25 -1.48
CA ASN A 599 -16.12 11.02 -1.99
C ASN A 599 -16.92 11.29 -3.27
N THR A 600 -16.34 11.11 -4.45
CA THR A 600 -16.92 11.42 -5.77
C THR A 600 -18.03 10.47 -6.23
N TRP A 601 -19.13 10.37 -5.46
CA TRP A 601 -20.26 9.48 -5.76
C TRP A 601 -21.30 10.05 -6.73
N ASN A 602 -21.39 11.38 -6.87
CA ASN A 602 -22.29 12.07 -7.80
C ASN A 602 -21.48 13.02 -8.71
N ASN A 603 -21.17 12.54 -9.91
CA ASN A 603 -20.34 13.24 -10.89
C ASN A 603 -21.01 14.53 -11.39
N SER A 604 -22.31 14.49 -11.68
CA SER A 604 -23.04 15.63 -12.24
C SER A 604 -23.05 16.82 -11.27
N HIS A 605 -23.15 16.58 -9.95
CA HIS A 605 -23.07 17.65 -8.94
C HIS A 605 -21.66 18.25 -8.81
N ILE A 606 -20.59 17.45 -9.03
CA ILE A 606 -19.22 17.98 -9.16
C ILE A 606 -19.07 18.79 -10.46
N ALA A 607 -19.70 18.35 -11.56
CA ALA A 607 -19.71 19.08 -12.82
C ALA A 607 -20.43 20.43 -12.71
N LEU A 608 -21.48 20.55 -11.89
CA LEU A 608 -22.09 21.85 -11.55
C LEU A 608 -21.09 22.79 -10.87
N VAL A 609 -20.34 22.32 -9.87
CA VAL A 609 -19.31 23.16 -9.21
C VAL A 609 -18.16 23.50 -10.17
N GLY A 610 -17.68 22.55 -10.96
CA GLY A 610 -16.68 22.80 -12.01
C GLY A 610 -17.17 23.82 -13.05
N MET A 611 -18.47 23.79 -13.38
CA MET A 611 -19.14 24.75 -14.25
C MET A 611 -19.23 26.14 -13.62
N ALA A 612 -19.58 26.28 -12.34
CA ALA A 612 -19.53 27.55 -11.63
C ALA A 612 -18.11 28.15 -11.62
N MET A 613 -17.10 27.34 -11.32
CA MET A 613 -15.71 27.80 -11.24
C MET A 613 -15.14 28.26 -12.60
N SER A 614 -15.53 27.61 -13.70
CA SER A 614 -15.00 27.90 -15.04
C SER A 614 -15.81 28.92 -15.86
N SER A 615 -17.09 29.10 -15.55
CA SER A 615 -17.97 30.06 -16.25
C SER A 615 -17.65 31.52 -15.96
N ASN A 616 -18.32 32.43 -16.67
CA ASN A 616 -18.32 33.85 -16.33
C ASN A 616 -19.07 34.13 -15.01
N GLU A 617 -18.79 35.30 -14.43
CA GLU A 617 -19.28 35.67 -13.10
C GLU A 617 -20.81 35.71 -12.98
N SER A 618 -21.54 36.20 -13.99
CA SER A 618 -23.01 36.28 -13.94
C SER A 618 -23.69 34.92 -14.03
N PHE A 619 -23.17 34.01 -14.86
CA PHE A 619 -23.67 32.64 -14.94
C PHE A 619 -23.34 31.84 -13.68
N ALA A 620 -22.10 31.96 -13.19
CA ALA A 620 -21.67 31.34 -11.95
C ALA A 620 -22.46 31.86 -10.74
N PHE A 621 -22.77 33.17 -10.68
CA PHE A 621 -23.61 33.75 -9.63
C PHE A 621 -25.02 33.14 -9.62
N LYS A 622 -25.63 32.93 -10.79
CA LYS A 622 -26.91 32.22 -10.87
C LYS A 622 -26.79 30.81 -10.29
N LEU A 623 -25.77 30.04 -10.66
CA LEU A 623 -25.61 28.67 -10.17
C LEU A 623 -25.29 28.61 -8.67
N MET A 624 -24.51 29.56 -8.15
CA MET A 624 -24.26 29.73 -6.72
C MET A 624 -25.55 30.06 -5.96
N HIS A 625 -26.42 30.90 -6.52
CA HIS A 625 -27.73 31.20 -5.93
C HIS A 625 -28.69 30.01 -6.00
N ASP A 626 -28.73 29.27 -7.12
CA ASP A 626 -29.56 28.07 -7.29
C ASP A 626 -29.12 26.92 -6.34
N LEU A 627 -27.90 26.98 -5.79
CA LEU A 627 -27.33 26.04 -4.80
C LEU A 627 -27.24 26.63 -3.37
N ASP A 628 -27.83 27.80 -3.13
CA ASP A 628 -27.74 28.59 -1.88
C ASP A 628 -26.31 28.72 -1.30
N VAL A 629 -25.31 29.00 -2.12
CA VAL A 629 -23.91 29.16 -1.67
C VAL A 629 -23.72 30.51 -0.96
N ASP A 630 -23.24 30.47 0.28
CA ASP A 630 -22.95 31.69 1.06
C ASP A 630 -21.48 32.15 0.87
N TYR A 631 -20.54 31.19 0.81
CA TYR A 631 -19.10 31.45 0.68
C TYR A 631 -18.46 30.55 -0.39
N VAL A 632 -17.41 31.07 -1.02
CA VAL A 632 -16.57 30.35 -1.99
C VAL A 632 -15.13 30.36 -1.51
N LEU A 633 -14.51 29.18 -1.42
CA LEU A 633 -13.11 29.00 -1.04
C LEU A 633 -12.28 28.57 -2.24
N VAL A 634 -11.18 29.29 -2.48
CA VAL A 634 -10.21 29.04 -3.56
C VAL A 634 -8.80 29.06 -2.99
N ILE A 635 -7.95 28.15 -3.46
CA ILE A 635 -6.53 28.08 -3.08
C ILE A 635 -5.67 28.61 -4.21
N PHE A 636 -4.83 29.59 -3.88
CA PHE A 636 -4.01 30.35 -4.82
C PHE A 636 -2.52 30.27 -4.43
N GLY A 637 -1.72 29.57 -5.23
CA GLY A 637 -0.32 29.29 -4.90
C GLY A 637 0.69 30.36 -5.33
N GLY A 638 0.24 31.41 -6.04
CA GLY A 638 1.10 32.26 -6.86
C GLY A 638 2.15 33.08 -6.10
N LEU A 639 1.87 33.49 -4.87
CA LEU A 639 2.81 34.27 -4.04
C LEU A 639 3.91 33.41 -3.40
N LEU A 640 3.57 32.17 -3.02
CA LEU A 640 4.50 31.24 -2.37
C LEU A 640 5.27 30.37 -3.36
N GLY A 641 4.71 30.09 -4.52
CA GLY A 641 5.19 29.04 -5.42
C GLY A 641 4.58 27.66 -5.11
N TYR A 642 3.39 27.60 -4.51
CA TYR A 642 2.71 26.33 -4.20
C TYR A 642 2.05 25.74 -5.44
N SER A 643 2.54 24.58 -5.90
CA SER A 643 2.10 23.95 -7.15
C SER A 643 0.73 23.26 -7.09
N GLY A 644 0.19 22.99 -5.90
CA GLY A 644 -1.06 22.24 -5.68
C GLY A 644 -2.33 23.09 -5.67
N ASP A 645 -2.30 24.27 -6.28
CA ASP A 645 -3.37 25.27 -6.24
C ASP A 645 -4.45 25.07 -7.33
N ASP A 646 -5.57 25.79 -7.20
CA ASP A 646 -6.75 25.54 -8.03
C ASP A 646 -6.56 25.95 -9.49
N ILE A 647 -5.66 26.90 -9.79
CA ILE A 647 -5.35 27.31 -11.18
C ILE A 647 -4.58 26.20 -11.95
N ASN A 648 -3.81 25.34 -11.28
CA ASN A 648 -3.21 24.16 -11.92
C ASN A 648 -4.24 23.01 -12.07
N LYS A 649 -5.23 22.93 -11.18
CA LYS A 649 -6.32 21.94 -11.24
C LYS A 649 -7.45 22.37 -12.19
N PHE A 650 -7.52 23.65 -12.57
CA PHE A 650 -8.61 24.26 -13.31
C PHE A 650 -9.00 23.50 -14.58
N LEU A 651 -8.04 22.98 -15.34
CA LEU A 651 -8.31 22.23 -16.57
C LEU A 651 -9.09 20.92 -16.31
N TRP A 652 -8.96 20.32 -15.12
CA TRP A 652 -9.81 19.20 -14.70
C TRP A 652 -11.23 19.65 -14.37
N MET A 653 -11.41 20.82 -13.76
CA MET A 653 -12.73 21.40 -13.52
C MET A 653 -13.48 21.62 -14.84
N VAL A 654 -12.78 22.14 -15.86
CA VAL A 654 -13.28 22.32 -17.22
C VAL A 654 -13.66 20.99 -17.88
N ARG A 655 -12.78 19.98 -17.86
CA ARG A 655 -13.07 18.65 -18.45
C ARG A 655 -14.23 17.91 -17.80
N ILE A 656 -14.36 18.01 -16.47
CA ILE A 656 -15.45 17.37 -15.73
C ILE A 656 -16.78 18.08 -16.05
N ALA A 657 -16.77 19.41 -16.18
CA ALA A 657 -17.95 20.17 -16.60
C ALA A 657 -18.33 19.91 -18.07
N GLU A 658 -17.36 19.85 -18.99
CA GLU A 658 -17.58 19.54 -20.41
C GLU A 658 -18.15 18.13 -20.64
N GLY A 659 -17.75 17.15 -19.82
CA GLY A 659 -18.25 15.78 -19.91
C GLY A 659 -19.76 15.64 -19.69
N GLU A 660 -20.35 16.48 -18.85
CA GLU A 660 -21.80 16.49 -18.56
C GLU A 660 -22.54 17.64 -19.32
N HIS A 661 -21.86 18.75 -19.62
CA HIS A 661 -22.42 19.97 -20.21
C HIS A 661 -21.59 20.55 -21.39
N PRO A 662 -21.41 19.80 -22.49
CA PRO A 662 -20.54 20.17 -23.62
C PRO A 662 -21.01 21.38 -24.43
N ASP A 663 -22.29 21.74 -24.34
CA ASP A 663 -22.86 22.91 -25.02
C ASP A 663 -22.42 24.24 -24.36
N ILE A 664 -22.12 24.21 -23.06
CA ILE A 664 -21.81 25.40 -22.25
C ILE A 664 -20.28 25.58 -22.16
N ILE A 665 -19.56 24.52 -21.80
CA ILE A 665 -18.12 24.52 -21.51
C ILE A 665 -17.39 23.61 -22.49
N GLN A 666 -16.29 24.12 -23.04
CA GLN A 666 -15.45 23.42 -24.02
C GLN A 666 -13.98 23.72 -23.72
N GLU A 667 -13.14 22.70 -23.51
CA GLU A 667 -11.73 22.83 -23.13
C GLU A 667 -10.96 23.74 -24.10
N ALA A 668 -11.22 23.59 -25.40
CA ALA A 668 -10.58 24.36 -26.46
C ALA A 668 -10.76 25.89 -26.33
N LYS A 669 -11.80 26.38 -25.63
CA LYS A 669 -12.03 27.83 -25.43
C LYS A 669 -11.11 28.45 -24.37
N TYR A 670 -10.49 27.66 -23.49
CA TYR A 670 -9.59 28.15 -22.44
C TYR A 670 -8.11 28.13 -22.86
N LEU A 671 -7.78 27.37 -23.90
CA LEU A 671 -6.45 27.33 -24.51
C LEU A 671 -6.25 28.50 -25.50
N THR A 672 -5.00 28.83 -25.79
CA THR A 672 -4.67 29.76 -26.88
C THR A 672 -4.95 29.14 -28.25
N HIS A 673 -4.92 29.95 -29.32
CA HIS A 673 -4.99 29.44 -30.70
C HIS A 673 -3.87 28.44 -31.07
N GLN A 674 -2.80 28.36 -30.27
CA GLN A 674 -1.71 27.39 -30.43
C GLN A 674 -1.89 26.13 -29.57
N GLY A 675 -2.96 26.06 -28.76
CA GLY A 675 -3.23 24.96 -27.82
C GLY A 675 -2.50 25.07 -26.48
N GLU A 676 -1.88 26.22 -26.17
CA GLU A 676 -1.17 26.44 -24.91
C GLU A 676 -2.13 26.85 -23.78
N TYR A 677 -1.87 26.38 -22.55
CA TYR A 677 -2.53 26.90 -21.35
C TYR A 677 -1.66 28.00 -20.72
N ARG A 678 -2.18 29.23 -20.69
CA ARG A 678 -1.46 30.43 -20.22
C ARG A 678 -2.35 31.29 -19.33
N ILE A 679 -1.72 32.12 -18.50
CA ILE A 679 -2.37 33.09 -17.58
C ILE A 679 -1.98 34.56 -17.88
N ASP A 680 -1.10 34.76 -18.85
CA ASP A 680 -0.52 36.04 -19.24
C ASP A 680 -1.40 36.78 -20.26
N GLY A 681 -0.88 37.86 -20.84
CA GLY A 681 -1.61 38.66 -21.84
C GLY A 681 -1.94 37.91 -23.14
N ALA A 682 -1.38 36.71 -23.35
CA ALA A 682 -1.70 35.84 -24.49
C ALA A 682 -2.72 34.74 -24.13
N ALA A 683 -3.20 34.68 -22.88
CA ALA A 683 -4.28 33.78 -22.47
C ALA A 683 -5.59 34.09 -23.21
N SER A 684 -6.43 33.07 -23.38
CA SER A 684 -7.77 33.23 -23.98
C SER A 684 -8.64 34.21 -23.17
N GLU A 685 -9.45 35.03 -23.84
CA GLU A 685 -10.43 35.90 -23.19
C GLU A 685 -11.41 35.10 -22.31
N THR A 686 -11.72 33.84 -22.66
CA THR A 686 -12.55 32.95 -21.82
C THR A 686 -11.87 32.66 -20.48
N MET A 687 -10.55 32.41 -20.50
CA MET A 687 -9.76 32.17 -19.29
C MET A 687 -9.69 33.43 -18.42
N LEU A 688 -9.36 34.59 -19.03
CA LEU A 688 -9.25 35.89 -18.33
C LEU A 688 -10.59 36.44 -17.79
N ASN A 689 -11.73 35.93 -18.28
CA ASN A 689 -13.07 36.28 -17.80
C ASN A 689 -13.71 35.21 -16.89
N SER A 690 -13.07 34.04 -16.72
CA SER A 690 -13.56 32.95 -15.86
C SER A 690 -13.63 33.38 -14.40
N LEU A 691 -14.56 32.81 -13.64
CA LEU A 691 -14.69 33.10 -12.21
C LEU A 691 -13.42 32.70 -11.45
N MET A 692 -12.85 31.52 -11.73
CA MET A 692 -11.62 31.05 -11.07
C MET A 692 -10.42 32.00 -11.26
N TYR A 693 -10.21 32.53 -12.48
CA TYR A 693 -9.15 33.51 -12.73
C TYR A 693 -9.40 34.79 -11.93
N LYS A 694 -10.63 35.32 -11.96
CA LYS A 694 -10.99 36.52 -11.20
C LYS A 694 -10.79 36.33 -9.69
N MET A 695 -11.28 35.24 -9.12
CA MET A 695 -11.16 34.95 -7.68
C MET A 695 -9.70 34.73 -7.26
N SER A 696 -8.88 34.07 -8.08
CA SER A 696 -7.47 33.82 -7.74
C SER A 696 -6.63 35.10 -7.78
N TYR A 697 -6.76 35.90 -8.83
CA TYR A 697 -5.90 37.06 -9.08
C TYR A 697 -6.46 38.43 -8.63
N TYR A 698 -7.60 38.47 -7.93
CA TYR A 698 -8.18 39.73 -7.44
C TYR A 698 -7.15 40.51 -6.60
N ARG A 699 -6.87 41.77 -6.98
CA ARG A 699 -5.84 42.65 -6.36
C ARG A 699 -4.39 42.14 -6.41
N PHE A 700 -4.10 41.03 -7.08
CA PHE A 700 -2.74 40.49 -7.16
C PHE A 700 -1.79 41.36 -8.01
N ALA A 701 -2.32 42.20 -8.90
CA ALA A 701 -1.54 43.11 -9.72
C ALA A 701 -0.72 44.14 -8.94
N ASP A 702 -1.18 44.51 -7.75
CA ASP A 702 -0.56 45.55 -6.92
C ASP A 702 0.55 44.98 -6.02
N VAL A 703 0.74 43.65 -6.01
CA VAL A 703 1.77 42.96 -5.22
C VAL A 703 3.12 43.04 -5.94
N THR A 704 4.09 43.70 -5.29
CA THR A 704 5.47 43.91 -5.79
C THR A 704 6.53 43.31 -4.86
N GLU A 705 6.21 42.23 -4.15
CA GLU A 705 7.10 41.66 -3.12
C GLU A 705 8.34 40.95 -3.68
N LEU A 706 8.35 40.57 -4.97
CA LEU A 706 9.55 40.01 -5.59
C LEU A 706 10.51 41.11 -6.07
N LEU A 707 11.69 41.14 -5.44
CA LEU A 707 12.82 41.93 -5.91
C LEU A 707 13.19 41.53 -7.36
N HIS A 708 13.13 42.49 -8.27
CA HIS A 708 13.39 42.35 -9.73
C HIS A 708 12.32 41.63 -10.58
N SER A 709 11.08 41.44 -10.09
CA SER A 709 9.96 40.97 -10.92
C SER A 709 8.97 42.10 -11.26
N PRO A 710 8.19 41.99 -12.36
CA PRO A 710 7.10 42.91 -12.64
C PRO A 710 5.98 42.77 -11.59
N ALA A 711 5.18 43.82 -11.41
CA ALA A 711 4.02 43.82 -10.51
C ALA A 711 2.94 42.84 -11.01
N GLY A 712 2.47 41.97 -10.12
CA GLY A 712 1.55 40.86 -10.44
C GLY A 712 2.23 39.65 -11.12
N PHE A 713 3.39 39.22 -10.62
CA PHE A 713 4.10 38.05 -11.13
C PHE A 713 3.74 36.77 -10.36
N ASP A 714 3.21 35.75 -11.06
CA ASP A 714 2.92 34.43 -10.48
C ASP A 714 4.17 33.53 -10.50
N ARG A 715 4.65 33.14 -9.32
CA ARG A 715 5.85 32.31 -9.15
C ARG A 715 5.66 30.85 -9.54
N THR A 716 4.43 30.34 -9.55
CA THR A 716 4.13 28.95 -9.92
C THR A 716 4.15 28.75 -11.44
N ARG A 717 3.64 29.71 -12.21
CA ARG A 717 3.67 29.71 -13.68
C ARG A 717 4.87 30.46 -14.27
N ASN A 718 5.59 31.23 -13.46
CA ASN A 718 6.68 32.12 -13.88
C ASN A 718 6.23 33.12 -14.97
N ALA A 719 5.03 33.68 -14.80
CA ALA A 719 4.40 34.57 -15.77
C ALA A 719 3.76 35.79 -15.10
N GLU A 720 3.77 36.92 -15.81
CA GLU A 720 3.05 38.13 -15.43
C GLU A 720 1.56 37.98 -15.80
N ILE A 721 0.66 38.36 -14.89
CA ILE A 721 -0.80 38.21 -15.13
C ILE A 721 -1.27 39.04 -16.32
N GLY A 722 -2.10 38.44 -17.18
CA GLY A 722 -2.62 39.13 -18.38
C GLY A 722 -3.56 40.29 -18.06
N ARG A 723 -4.46 40.14 -17.08
CA ARG A 723 -5.44 41.17 -16.73
C ARG A 723 -5.20 41.72 -15.33
N LYS A 724 -4.47 42.85 -15.26
CA LYS A 724 -4.09 43.49 -14.00
C LYS A 724 -5.24 44.14 -13.23
N GLN A 725 -6.22 44.73 -13.92
CA GLN A 725 -7.33 45.42 -13.26
C GLN A 725 -8.67 44.85 -13.71
N PHE A 726 -9.45 44.39 -12.72
CA PHE A 726 -10.83 43.98 -12.83
C PHE A 726 -11.50 44.06 -11.45
N SER A 727 -12.82 44.17 -11.42
CA SER A 727 -13.63 44.14 -10.20
C SER A 727 -14.54 42.91 -10.18
N LEU A 728 -14.88 42.47 -8.96
CA LEU A 728 -15.94 41.52 -8.69
C LEU A 728 -17.23 42.32 -8.45
N THR A 729 -18.32 41.94 -9.13
CA THR A 729 -19.63 42.57 -9.00
C THR A 729 -20.49 41.82 -7.98
N HIS A 730 -20.55 40.49 -8.09
CA HIS A 730 -21.41 39.62 -7.29
C HIS A 730 -20.71 38.96 -6.10
N LEU A 731 -19.38 39.01 -6.06
CA LEU A 731 -18.56 38.50 -4.94
C LEU A 731 -17.90 39.63 -4.17
N GLU A 732 -17.70 39.43 -2.88
CA GLU A 732 -16.85 40.27 -2.03
C GLU A 732 -15.76 39.45 -1.34
N GLU A 733 -14.53 39.98 -1.31
CA GLU A 733 -13.42 39.37 -0.58
C GLU A 733 -13.73 39.44 0.93
N ALA A 734 -13.87 38.29 1.58
CA ALA A 734 -14.24 38.19 2.98
C ALA A 734 -13.02 37.89 3.87
N PHE A 735 -12.10 37.07 3.40
CA PHE A 735 -10.83 36.75 4.05
C PHE A 735 -9.78 36.28 3.03
N THR A 736 -8.52 36.65 3.24
CA THR A 736 -7.35 36.16 2.51
C THR A 736 -6.24 35.97 3.55
N THR A 737 -5.56 34.82 3.53
CA THR A 737 -4.52 34.45 4.51
C THR A 737 -3.25 35.29 4.40
N GLU A 738 -2.38 35.23 5.41
CA GLU A 738 -1.13 36.00 5.47
C GLU A 738 -0.31 35.90 4.18
N HIS A 739 -0.13 34.69 3.63
CA HIS A 739 0.65 34.44 2.41
C HIS A 739 -0.22 34.27 1.15
N TRP A 740 -1.49 34.69 1.22
CA TRP A 740 -2.49 34.63 0.15
C TRP A 740 -2.79 33.21 -0.39
N LEU A 741 -2.39 32.17 0.35
CA LEU A 741 -2.57 30.77 -0.07
C LEU A 741 -4.05 30.36 -0.14
N VAL A 742 -4.88 30.84 0.78
CA VAL A 742 -6.33 30.55 0.81
C VAL A 742 -7.10 31.86 0.76
N ARG A 743 -8.07 31.93 -0.16
CA ARG A 743 -8.93 33.09 -0.37
C ARG A 743 -10.40 32.68 -0.21
N ILE A 744 -11.12 33.43 0.61
CA ILE A 744 -12.53 33.20 0.91
C ILE A 744 -13.32 34.41 0.43
N TYR A 745 -14.20 34.16 -0.52
CA TYR A 745 -15.16 35.13 -1.04
C TYR A 745 -16.53 34.85 -0.44
N LYS A 746 -17.27 35.93 -0.16
CA LYS A 746 -18.68 35.86 0.21
C LYS A 746 -19.53 36.20 -1.00
N VAL A 747 -20.58 35.40 -1.23
CA VAL A 747 -21.56 35.68 -2.26
C VAL A 747 -22.44 36.83 -1.78
N ARG A 748 -22.55 37.89 -2.59
CA ARG A 748 -23.46 38.98 -2.25
C ARG A 748 -24.89 38.52 -2.47
N LEU A 749 -25.68 38.55 -1.39
CA LEU A 749 -27.13 38.57 -1.45
C LEU A 749 -27.55 39.84 -2.20
N GLY A 750 -27.67 39.73 -3.52
CA GLY A 750 -28.13 40.80 -4.37
C GLY A 750 -29.58 41.15 -4.04
N LEU A 751 -29.85 42.44 -3.86
CA LEU A 751 -31.17 42.98 -4.15
C LEU A 751 -31.49 42.62 -5.60
N ALA A 752 -32.50 41.78 -5.80
CA ALA A 752 -33.00 41.37 -7.11
C ALA A 752 -33.71 42.54 -7.83
#